data_AF-U1LTE4-F1
#
_entry.id   AF-U1LTE4-F1
#
_cell.length_a   1.000
_cell.length_b   1.000
_cell.length_c   1.000
_cell.angle_alpha   90.00
_cell.angle_beta   90.00
_cell.angle_gamma   90.00
#
_symmetry.space_group_name_H-M   'P 1'
#
loop_
_entity.id
_entity.type
_entity.pdbx_description
1 polymer ?
#
loop_
_entity_poly.entity_id
_entity_poly.type
_entity_poly.pdbx_seq_one_letter_code
_entity_poly.pdbx_strand_id
1 'polypeptide(L)'
;MGIDGRGFAERVGALGATTVRRAERGIHRLARPATFALAPLLLRQAKQLQSALVWLPEPQGRRWGTVGEARGGEPLRLLLVGDSTATGVGAGRLEDALAVRLAEQLAALADRSVEWRIEGQEGSTSAAVLERHLAVLDRQAHEPWDVILVLVGANDALQLVSRRAFTATVRTLLEGLRRHLRPGGLIGVAGAPQIDTFAWLPQPIRSLLGGHARSLDDALQRLAAAAPDVVHLPTPAILEPQWHASDGFHPSGAGYALWAGLIAPGLHEALGARSPSPLAGRRGIVPPYLLERLAAADLPAARVAAQTLGVDREVRVERAVGPRRRGLGAPAPARVPGEPSPDRIISDARGTTTLPGDEVRTEGAPPTGDAAADEAYDGLGASWRLLLEAFGRDSLDGRGMPLRATVHYGERYDNAFWDGERMVFGDGDGEVFAGFTGAIDVIGHELGHGVIAATADLVYRDQPGALNESIADVLGSLVKQHSLGQDADEADWLIGAGVFTDRVQGVALRSMAAPGTAFDDPVLGEDPQPGHMRDFVVTRDDLGGVHINSGIPNRAFHLVATTIGGPAWEAPGQIWFDALTGGLDREADFAAFARATEAAAEARFGADARETEAVRSAWRAVGVTGDAEPGAPVEDAVRVARTGGMLGRTRAATLELEIIPGDDRERLDTLVASGVLAELDGRVLPDAPLWRVTIETRCDVTVAEPLLPDEVLALFRRLLELDER
;
A
#
# COMPACT_ATOMS: atom_id res chain seq x y z
N MET A 1 18.85 52.65 -29.01
CA MET A 1 17.74 52.82 -28.06
C MET A 1 16.93 51.53 -28.11
N GLY A 2 17.34 50.55 -27.31
CA GLY A 2 16.67 49.25 -27.21
C GLY A 2 15.48 49.35 -26.26
N ILE A 3 14.37 48.73 -26.64
CA ILE A 3 13.27 48.44 -25.72
C ILE A 3 13.30 46.93 -25.50
N ASP A 4 13.57 46.58 -24.25
CA ASP A 4 13.78 45.25 -23.71
C ASP A 4 12.46 44.45 -23.70
N GLY A 5 12.41 43.41 -24.53
CA GLY A 5 11.28 42.49 -24.66
C GLY A 5 11.16 41.45 -23.55
N ARG A 6 12.16 41.31 -22.67
CA ARG A 6 12.11 40.32 -21.57
C ARG A 6 11.24 40.79 -20.41
N GLY A 7 11.19 42.10 -20.16
CA GLY A 7 10.38 42.68 -19.08
C GLY A 7 8.86 42.69 -19.33
N PHE A 8 8.37 42.38 -20.53
CA PHE A 8 6.94 42.28 -20.84
C PHE A 8 6.41 40.85 -20.64
N ALA A 9 7.20 39.83 -21.00
CA ALA A 9 6.83 38.43 -20.81
C ALA A 9 6.79 38.02 -19.33
N GLU A 10 7.72 38.50 -18.50
CA GLU A 10 7.71 38.24 -17.05
C GLU A 10 6.52 38.92 -16.34
N ARG A 11 6.09 40.10 -16.82
CA ARG A 11 4.91 40.80 -16.27
C ARG A 11 3.59 40.14 -16.67
N VAL A 12 3.51 39.55 -17.86
CA VAL A 12 2.32 38.81 -18.31
C VAL A 12 2.24 37.42 -17.62
N GLY A 13 3.36 36.75 -17.37
CA GLY A 13 3.42 35.47 -16.65
C GLY A 13 3.05 35.57 -15.16
N ALA A 14 3.50 36.62 -14.47
CA ALA A 14 3.17 36.85 -13.05
C ALA A 14 1.69 37.24 -12.83
N LEU A 15 1.07 37.91 -13.81
CA LEU A 15 -0.37 38.19 -13.82
C LEU A 15 -1.20 36.95 -14.15
N GLY A 16 -0.68 36.00 -14.94
CA GLY A 16 -1.35 34.74 -15.27
C GLY A 16 -1.52 33.80 -14.07
N ALA A 17 -0.47 33.57 -13.28
CA ALA A 17 -0.52 32.63 -12.14
C ALA A 17 -1.40 33.13 -10.97
N THR A 18 -1.48 34.45 -10.78
CA THR A 18 -2.39 35.05 -9.78
C THR A 18 -3.84 35.09 -10.27
N THR A 19 -4.07 35.26 -11.58
CA THR A 19 -5.40 35.21 -12.19
C THR A 19 -5.97 33.79 -12.25
N VAL A 20 -5.12 32.78 -12.51
CA VAL A 20 -5.49 31.35 -12.46
C VAL A 20 -5.81 30.91 -11.04
N ARG A 21 -5.01 31.29 -10.02
CA ARG A 21 -5.34 31.01 -8.61
C ARG A 21 -6.58 31.78 -8.11
N ARG A 22 -6.90 32.95 -8.71
CA ARG A 22 -8.17 33.66 -8.46
C ARG A 22 -9.34 32.97 -9.16
N ALA A 23 -9.12 32.39 -10.34
CA ALA A 23 -10.11 31.62 -11.08
C ALA A 23 -10.42 30.29 -10.37
N GLU A 24 -9.43 29.58 -9.82
CA GLU A 24 -9.63 28.36 -9.01
C GLU A 24 -10.36 28.64 -7.68
N ARG A 25 -10.02 29.73 -6.98
CA ARG A 25 -10.80 30.20 -5.81
C ARG A 25 -12.20 30.67 -6.21
N GLY A 26 -12.37 31.16 -7.43
CA GLY A 26 -13.66 31.46 -8.05
C GLY A 26 -14.48 30.20 -8.33
N ILE A 27 -13.87 29.12 -8.79
CA ILE A 27 -14.50 27.83 -9.07
C ILE A 27 -15.00 27.17 -7.79
N HIS A 28 -14.26 27.22 -6.68
CA HIS A 28 -14.77 26.77 -5.37
C HIS A 28 -15.90 27.65 -4.80
N ARG A 29 -15.92 28.95 -5.12
CA ARG A 29 -17.04 29.86 -4.79
C ARG A 29 -18.25 29.69 -5.72
N LEU A 30 -18.04 29.16 -6.94
CA LEU A 30 -19.08 28.81 -7.91
C LEU A 30 -19.64 27.38 -7.71
N ALA A 31 -18.90 26.48 -7.06
CA ALA A 31 -19.31 25.09 -6.81
C ALA A 31 -20.55 24.98 -5.90
N ARG A 32 -20.66 25.81 -4.86
CA ARG A 32 -21.87 25.88 -4.01
C ARG A 32 -23.12 26.33 -4.78
N PRO A 33 -23.11 27.47 -5.49
CA PRO A 33 -24.28 27.88 -6.29
C PRO A 33 -24.57 26.92 -7.46
N ALA A 34 -23.57 26.28 -8.07
CA ALA A 34 -23.77 25.22 -9.05
C ALA A 34 -24.46 23.96 -8.45
N THR A 35 -24.11 23.60 -7.22
CA THR A 35 -24.75 22.51 -6.46
C THR A 35 -26.23 22.84 -6.14
N PHE A 36 -26.52 24.09 -5.75
CA PHE A 36 -27.89 24.56 -5.55
C PHE A 36 -28.69 24.68 -6.86
N ALA A 37 -28.04 25.06 -7.97
CA ALA A 37 -28.64 25.13 -9.29
C ALA A 37 -28.98 23.73 -9.85
N LEU A 38 -28.17 22.71 -9.52
CA LEU A 38 -28.40 21.32 -9.91
C LEU A 38 -29.34 20.56 -8.96
N ALA A 39 -29.54 21.02 -7.72
CA ALA A 39 -30.36 20.32 -6.71
C ALA A 39 -31.78 19.92 -7.18
N PRO A 40 -32.55 20.75 -7.92
CA PRO A 40 -33.87 20.36 -8.43
C PRO A 40 -33.79 19.23 -9.48
N LEU A 41 -32.75 19.26 -10.32
CA LEU A 41 -32.48 18.23 -11.32
C LEU A 41 -32.05 16.92 -10.64
N LEU A 42 -31.16 17.00 -9.65
CA LEU A 42 -30.69 15.87 -8.84
C LEU A 42 -31.85 15.21 -8.07
N LEU A 43 -32.75 16.00 -7.46
CA LEU A 43 -33.95 15.50 -6.77
C LEU A 43 -34.94 14.83 -7.72
N ARG A 44 -35.10 15.36 -8.94
CA ARG A 44 -35.96 14.76 -9.97
C ARG A 44 -35.38 13.45 -10.49
N GLN A 45 -34.07 13.41 -10.76
CA GLN A 45 -33.37 12.20 -11.18
C GLN A 45 -33.41 11.14 -10.07
N ALA A 46 -33.17 11.50 -8.81
CA ALA A 46 -33.26 10.58 -7.67
C ALA A 46 -34.65 9.93 -7.53
N LYS A 47 -35.73 10.72 -7.69
CA LYS A 47 -37.11 10.18 -7.69
C LYS A 47 -37.43 9.28 -8.88
N GLN A 48 -36.92 9.61 -10.08
CA GLN A 48 -37.10 8.76 -11.27
C GLN A 48 -36.31 7.45 -11.17
N LEU A 49 -35.11 7.49 -10.60
CA LEU A 49 -34.29 6.31 -10.31
C LEU A 49 -34.96 5.40 -9.28
N GLN A 50 -35.50 5.96 -8.20
CA GLN A 50 -36.25 5.20 -7.17
C GLN A 50 -37.48 4.46 -7.72
N SER A 51 -38.14 4.99 -8.76
CA SER A 51 -39.30 4.35 -9.37
C SER A 51 -38.96 3.23 -10.38
N ALA A 52 -37.69 3.12 -10.79
CA ALA A 52 -37.23 2.21 -11.84
C ALA A 52 -36.37 1.05 -11.33
N LEU A 53 -36.00 1.05 -10.05
CA LEU A 53 -35.17 0.00 -9.44
C LEU A 53 -35.96 -1.30 -9.30
N VAL A 54 -35.47 -2.36 -9.93
CA VAL A 54 -35.98 -3.73 -9.78
C VAL A 54 -35.26 -4.37 -8.60
N TRP A 55 -36.03 -4.75 -7.58
CA TRP A 55 -35.48 -5.45 -6.42
C TRP A 55 -35.33 -6.95 -6.72
N LEU A 56 -34.16 -7.51 -6.45
CA LEU A 56 -33.88 -8.94 -6.63
C LEU A 56 -33.77 -9.63 -5.27
N PRO A 57 -34.44 -10.77 -5.06
CA PRO A 57 -34.29 -11.53 -3.83
C PRO A 57 -32.91 -12.18 -3.77
N GLU A 58 -32.49 -12.53 -2.55
CA GLU A 58 -31.36 -13.42 -2.35
C GLU A 58 -31.61 -14.79 -3.01
N PRO A 59 -30.57 -15.40 -3.61
CA PRO A 59 -30.69 -16.72 -4.22
C PRO A 59 -30.99 -17.80 -3.17
N GLN A 60 -31.79 -18.79 -3.56
CA GLN A 60 -32.10 -19.93 -2.69
C GLN A 60 -30.87 -20.86 -2.53
N GLY A 61 -30.61 -21.29 -1.29
CA GLY A 61 -29.53 -22.23 -0.98
C GLY A 61 -29.12 -22.20 0.49
N ARG A 62 -28.20 -23.11 0.88
CA ARG A 62 -27.59 -23.10 2.22
C ARG A 62 -26.44 -22.10 2.25
N ARG A 63 -26.43 -21.18 3.22
CA ARG A 63 -25.37 -20.16 3.41
C ARG A 63 -24.02 -20.72 3.92
N TRP A 64 -23.82 -22.02 3.85
CA TRP A 64 -22.59 -22.70 4.23
C TRP A 64 -22.47 -24.02 3.44
N GLY A 65 -21.24 -24.49 3.25
CA GLY A 65 -20.98 -25.75 2.57
C GLY A 65 -19.49 -26.07 2.44
N THR A 66 -19.21 -27.14 1.71
CA THR A 66 -17.84 -27.56 1.39
C THR A 66 -17.75 -27.86 -0.10
N VAL A 67 -16.66 -27.44 -0.74
CA VAL A 67 -16.36 -27.71 -2.16
C VAL A 67 -14.97 -28.31 -2.31
N GLY A 68 -14.74 -29.09 -3.38
CA GLY A 68 -13.48 -29.81 -3.62
C GLY A 68 -13.43 -31.23 -3.04
N GLU A 69 -12.49 -32.05 -3.51
CA GLU A 69 -12.26 -33.41 -3.01
C GLU A 69 -11.32 -33.40 -1.78
N ALA A 70 -11.62 -34.20 -0.77
CA ALA A 70 -10.76 -34.37 0.41
C ALA A 70 -9.56 -35.27 0.08
N ARG A 71 -8.52 -34.72 -0.55
CA ARG A 71 -7.30 -35.46 -0.95
C ARG A 71 -6.21 -35.58 0.15
N GLY A 72 -6.57 -35.25 1.39
CA GLY A 72 -5.68 -35.26 2.56
C GLY A 72 -5.25 -33.85 2.98
N GLY A 73 -5.28 -33.57 4.28
CA GLY A 73 -5.11 -32.23 4.87
C GLY A 73 -6.43 -31.62 5.37
N GLU A 74 -6.36 -30.64 6.28
CA GLU A 74 -7.55 -29.94 6.80
C GLU A 74 -8.23 -29.11 5.68
N PRO A 75 -9.54 -28.85 5.73
CA PRO A 75 -10.18 -27.93 4.78
C PRO A 75 -9.73 -26.47 5.03
N LEU A 76 -9.61 -25.68 3.97
CA LEU A 76 -9.42 -24.23 4.08
C LEU A 76 -10.76 -23.58 4.43
N ARG A 77 -10.79 -22.67 5.40
CA ARG A 77 -12.02 -22.02 5.86
C ARG A 77 -12.19 -20.60 5.33
N LEU A 78 -13.23 -20.39 4.54
CA LEU A 78 -13.57 -19.11 3.92
C LEU A 78 -14.86 -18.52 4.52
N LEU A 79 -14.79 -17.31 5.04
CA LEU A 79 -15.96 -16.55 5.47
C LEU A 79 -16.17 -15.35 4.54
N LEU A 80 -17.41 -15.15 4.08
CA LEU A 80 -17.82 -13.91 3.40
C LEU A 80 -18.67 -13.09 4.35
N VAL A 81 -18.32 -11.83 4.57
CA VAL A 81 -19.03 -10.89 5.43
C VAL A 81 -19.37 -9.63 4.66
N GLY A 82 -20.63 -9.21 4.62
CA GLY A 82 -20.97 -8.01 3.85
C GLY A 82 -22.44 -7.81 3.50
N ASP A 83 -22.66 -7.13 2.38
CA ASP A 83 -23.97 -6.71 1.89
C ASP A 83 -24.62 -7.72 0.91
N SER A 84 -25.39 -7.21 -0.06
CA SER A 84 -26.08 -7.99 -1.10
C SER A 84 -25.14 -8.82 -1.98
N THR A 85 -23.90 -8.36 -2.18
CA THR A 85 -22.90 -9.12 -2.96
C THR A 85 -22.32 -10.29 -2.18
N ALA A 86 -22.24 -10.20 -0.85
CA ALA A 86 -21.88 -11.31 0.02
C ALA A 86 -22.96 -12.40 0.04
N THR A 87 -24.23 -11.99 0.04
CA THR A 87 -25.38 -12.93 0.03
C THR A 87 -25.69 -13.49 -1.36
N GLY A 88 -25.12 -12.91 -2.41
CA GLY A 88 -25.21 -13.41 -3.78
C GLY A 88 -26.39 -12.88 -4.58
N VAL A 89 -26.98 -11.76 -4.18
CA VAL A 89 -28.08 -11.11 -4.92
C VAL A 89 -27.65 -10.89 -6.38
N GLY A 90 -28.55 -11.19 -7.32
CA GLY A 90 -28.28 -11.17 -8.76
C GLY A 90 -27.91 -12.53 -9.35
N ALA A 91 -27.47 -13.49 -8.54
CA ALA A 91 -27.35 -14.89 -8.95
C ALA A 91 -28.72 -15.57 -8.98
N GLY A 92 -28.95 -16.47 -9.95
CA GLY A 92 -30.19 -17.25 -10.01
C GLY A 92 -30.28 -18.33 -8.92
N ARG A 93 -29.13 -18.82 -8.46
CA ARG A 93 -28.99 -19.81 -7.37
C ARG A 93 -27.73 -19.52 -6.57
N LEU A 94 -27.67 -20.03 -5.33
CA LEU A 94 -26.55 -19.72 -4.45
C LEU A 94 -25.24 -20.34 -4.95
N GLU A 95 -25.29 -21.46 -5.69
CA GLU A 95 -24.10 -22.08 -6.29
C GLU A 95 -23.45 -21.19 -7.35
N ASP A 96 -24.19 -20.20 -7.86
CA ASP A 96 -23.72 -19.24 -8.85
C ASP A 96 -23.23 -17.92 -8.21
N ALA A 97 -23.31 -17.79 -6.88
CA ALA A 97 -22.88 -16.61 -6.13
C ALA A 97 -21.37 -16.57 -5.87
N LEU A 98 -20.86 -15.38 -5.54
CA LEU A 98 -19.44 -15.14 -5.27
C LEU A 98 -18.84 -16.13 -4.26
N ALA A 99 -19.57 -16.41 -3.17
CA ALA A 99 -19.12 -17.32 -2.12
C ALA A 99 -18.71 -18.69 -2.65
N VAL A 100 -19.58 -19.30 -3.46
CA VAL A 100 -19.38 -20.66 -3.96
C VAL A 100 -18.37 -20.66 -5.09
N ARG A 101 -18.45 -19.69 -6.02
CA ARG A 101 -17.48 -19.56 -7.12
C ARG A 101 -16.06 -19.31 -6.63
N LEU A 102 -15.91 -18.48 -5.60
CA LEU A 102 -14.62 -18.23 -4.98
C LEU A 102 -14.11 -19.48 -4.25
N ALA A 103 -14.96 -20.18 -3.51
CA ALA A 103 -14.58 -21.41 -2.83
C ALA A 103 -14.15 -22.52 -3.82
N GLU A 104 -14.83 -22.67 -4.95
CA GLU A 104 -14.47 -23.63 -6.02
C GLU A 104 -13.09 -23.31 -6.62
N GLN A 105 -12.84 -22.04 -6.91
CA GLN A 105 -11.56 -21.57 -7.45
C GLN A 105 -10.42 -21.75 -6.44
N LEU A 106 -10.64 -21.37 -5.17
CA LEU A 106 -9.65 -21.57 -4.11
C LEU A 106 -9.38 -23.05 -3.85
N ALA A 107 -10.39 -23.91 -3.93
CA ALA A 107 -10.22 -25.36 -3.77
C ALA A 107 -9.35 -25.95 -4.89
N ALA A 108 -9.55 -25.48 -6.13
CA ALA A 108 -8.74 -25.86 -7.28
C ALA A 108 -7.29 -25.36 -7.15
N LEU A 109 -7.09 -24.11 -6.73
CA LEU A 109 -5.75 -23.51 -6.57
C LEU A 109 -4.97 -24.14 -5.41
N ALA A 110 -5.63 -24.42 -4.28
CA ALA A 110 -5.00 -24.96 -3.09
C ALA A 110 -4.88 -26.50 -3.06
N ASP A 111 -5.42 -27.20 -4.06
CA ASP A 111 -5.57 -28.67 -4.11
C ASP A 111 -6.13 -29.27 -2.80
N ARG A 112 -7.08 -28.55 -2.18
CA ARG A 112 -7.71 -28.88 -0.88
C ARG A 112 -9.18 -28.52 -0.90
N SER A 113 -9.98 -29.23 -0.11
CA SER A 113 -11.38 -28.85 0.09
C SER A 113 -11.50 -27.49 0.81
N VAL A 114 -12.48 -26.68 0.44
CA VAL A 114 -12.77 -25.38 1.07
C VAL A 114 -14.13 -25.46 1.77
N GLU A 115 -14.14 -25.22 3.07
CA GLU A 115 -15.35 -24.99 3.86
C GLU A 115 -15.67 -23.50 3.82
N TRP A 116 -16.88 -23.14 3.38
CA TRP A 116 -17.27 -21.75 3.19
C TRP A 116 -18.55 -21.41 3.94
N ARG A 117 -18.68 -20.15 4.35
CA ARG A 117 -19.86 -19.59 5.02
C ARG A 117 -20.11 -18.14 4.64
N ILE A 118 -21.37 -17.72 4.63
CA ILE A 118 -21.81 -16.35 4.39
C ILE A 118 -22.45 -15.77 5.65
N GLU A 119 -21.96 -14.62 6.09
CA GLU A 119 -22.57 -13.76 7.11
C GLU A 119 -22.81 -12.35 6.55
N GLY A 120 -23.94 -12.20 5.87
CA GLY A 120 -24.30 -10.93 5.26
C GLY A 120 -25.80 -10.70 5.23
N GLN A 121 -26.17 -9.44 4.96
CA GLN A 121 -27.53 -9.00 4.80
C GLN A 121 -27.59 -7.94 3.70
N GLU A 122 -28.52 -8.12 2.77
CA GLU A 122 -28.79 -7.16 1.71
C GLU A 122 -29.02 -5.73 2.26
N GLY A 123 -28.46 -4.74 1.56
CA GLY A 123 -28.62 -3.33 1.90
C GLY A 123 -27.81 -2.84 3.10
N SER A 124 -26.95 -3.69 3.69
CA SER A 124 -26.13 -3.31 4.83
C SER A 124 -25.03 -2.33 4.44
N THR A 125 -24.86 -1.27 5.24
CA THR A 125 -23.66 -0.42 5.25
C THR A 125 -22.55 -1.08 6.06
N SER A 126 -21.31 -0.56 5.98
CA SER A 126 -20.22 -1.06 6.82
C SER A 126 -20.55 -1.01 8.32
N ALA A 127 -21.35 -0.03 8.75
CA ALA A 127 -21.78 0.10 10.15
C ALA A 127 -22.77 -1.00 10.56
N ALA A 128 -23.75 -1.29 9.70
CA ALA A 128 -24.68 -2.39 9.94
C ALA A 128 -23.95 -3.75 9.98
N VAL A 129 -22.93 -3.93 9.14
CA VAL A 129 -22.10 -5.14 9.13
C VAL A 129 -21.32 -5.29 10.45
N LEU A 130 -20.69 -4.20 10.91
CA LEU A 130 -20.00 -4.17 12.20
C LEU A 130 -20.93 -4.51 13.37
N GLU A 131 -22.11 -3.89 13.44
CA GLU A 131 -23.02 -4.07 14.57
C GLU A 131 -23.68 -5.46 14.58
N ARG A 132 -24.07 -5.98 13.41
CA ARG A 132 -24.91 -7.18 13.32
C ARG A 132 -24.11 -8.45 13.10
N HIS A 133 -23.18 -8.45 12.15
CA HIS A 133 -22.52 -9.67 11.70
C HIS A 133 -21.31 -10.02 12.55
N LEU A 134 -20.49 -9.02 12.96
CA LEU A 134 -19.41 -9.27 13.91
C LEU A 134 -19.96 -9.78 15.26
N ALA A 135 -21.05 -9.20 15.76
CA ALA A 135 -21.69 -9.66 17.00
C ALA A 135 -22.29 -11.08 16.89
N VAL A 136 -22.68 -11.53 15.69
CA VAL A 136 -23.11 -12.92 15.46
C VAL A 136 -21.90 -13.86 15.51
N LEU A 137 -20.79 -13.49 14.88
CA LEU A 137 -19.54 -14.24 14.93
C LEU A 137 -19.03 -14.35 16.39
N ASP A 138 -19.07 -13.28 17.17
CA ASP A 138 -18.64 -13.29 18.57
C ASP A 138 -19.47 -14.21 19.49
N ARG A 139 -20.74 -14.48 19.15
CA ARG A 139 -21.64 -15.32 19.96
C ARG A 139 -21.66 -16.78 19.56
N GLN A 140 -21.22 -17.12 18.36
CA GLN A 140 -21.28 -18.47 17.84
C GLN A 140 -19.92 -19.15 17.96
N ALA A 141 -19.90 -20.38 18.46
CA ALA A 141 -18.69 -21.18 18.43
C ALA A 141 -18.40 -21.61 16.99
N HIS A 142 -17.26 -21.18 16.46
CA HIS A 142 -16.71 -21.63 15.19
C HIS A 142 -15.21 -21.78 15.34
N GLU A 143 -14.63 -22.60 14.48
CA GLU A 143 -13.18 -22.65 14.38
C GLU A 143 -12.65 -21.43 13.59
N PRO A 144 -11.40 -21.01 13.82
CA PRO A 144 -10.84 -19.82 13.18
C PRO A 144 -10.81 -19.92 11.65
N TRP A 145 -11.01 -18.80 10.97
CA TRP A 145 -11.08 -18.69 9.52
C TRP A 145 -9.70 -18.50 8.89
N ASP A 146 -9.44 -19.14 7.75
CA ASP A 146 -8.27 -18.90 6.91
C ASP A 146 -8.36 -17.59 6.17
N VAL A 147 -9.52 -17.33 5.59
CA VAL A 147 -9.79 -16.15 4.78
C VAL A 147 -11.14 -15.56 5.19
N ILE A 148 -11.17 -14.27 5.48
CA ILE A 148 -12.39 -13.49 5.67
C ILE A 148 -12.48 -12.46 4.54
N LEU A 149 -13.47 -12.56 3.67
CA LEU A 149 -13.74 -11.62 2.60
C LEU A 149 -14.81 -10.60 3.05
N VAL A 150 -14.44 -9.33 3.11
CA VAL A 150 -15.29 -8.20 3.48
C VAL A 150 -15.81 -7.52 2.21
N LEU A 151 -17.13 -7.48 2.05
CA LEU A 151 -17.87 -6.92 0.92
C LEU A 151 -18.75 -5.77 1.41
N VAL A 152 -18.20 -4.55 1.43
CA VAL A 152 -18.87 -3.32 1.90
C VAL A 152 -18.50 -2.15 0.98
N GLY A 153 -19.21 -1.02 1.09
CA GLY A 153 -18.87 0.21 0.36
C GLY A 153 -19.86 0.60 -0.75
N ALA A 154 -20.65 -0.34 -1.27
CA ALA A 154 -21.69 -0.03 -2.26
C ALA A 154 -22.83 0.80 -1.63
N ASN A 155 -23.41 0.30 -0.53
CA ASN A 155 -24.47 1.00 0.20
C ASN A 155 -23.95 2.27 0.88
N ASP A 156 -22.71 2.26 1.35
CA ASP A 156 -22.06 3.43 1.94
C ASP A 156 -21.92 4.57 0.92
N ALA A 157 -21.53 4.25 -0.32
CA ALA A 157 -21.46 5.22 -1.40
C ALA A 157 -22.85 5.75 -1.81
N LEU A 158 -23.85 4.87 -1.89
CA LEU A 158 -25.23 5.25 -2.22
C LEU A 158 -25.88 6.11 -1.14
N GLN A 159 -25.55 5.87 0.14
CA GLN A 159 -26.02 6.65 1.29
C GLN A 159 -25.15 7.87 1.59
N LEU A 160 -24.14 8.16 0.76
CA LEU A 160 -23.23 9.29 0.91
C LEU A 160 -22.53 9.33 2.27
N VAL A 161 -22.20 8.15 2.81
CA VAL A 161 -21.46 8.03 4.06
C VAL A 161 -20.12 8.73 3.89
N SER A 162 -19.82 9.69 4.75
CA SER A 162 -18.57 10.44 4.64
C SER A 162 -17.36 9.49 4.70
N ARG A 163 -16.32 9.77 3.88
CA ARG A 163 -15.08 8.98 3.88
C ARG A 163 -14.52 8.78 5.28
N ARG A 164 -14.61 9.79 6.16
CA ARG A 164 -14.12 9.71 7.55
C ARG A 164 -14.91 8.69 8.38
N ALA A 165 -16.23 8.74 8.34
CA ALA A 165 -17.09 7.79 9.05
C ALA A 165 -16.88 6.36 8.54
N PHE A 166 -16.88 6.19 7.21
CA PHE A 166 -16.62 4.90 6.57
C PHE A 166 -15.26 4.32 6.96
N THR A 167 -14.19 5.13 6.92
CA THR A 167 -12.84 4.69 7.31
C THR A 167 -12.79 4.24 8.77
N ALA A 168 -13.44 4.98 9.68
CA ALA A 168 -13.48 4.64 11.10
C ALA A 168 -14.22 3.32 11.32
N THR A 169 -15.40 3.16 10.71
CA THR A 169 -16.20 1.95 10.83
C THR A 169 -15.50 0.71 10.26
N VAL A 170 -14.91 0.81 9.06
CA VAL A 170 -14.20 -0.31 8.45
C VAL A 170 -12.97 -0.68 9.27
N ARG A 171 -12.24 0.30 9.83
CA ARG A 171 -11.12 0.01 10.73
C ARG A 171 -11.56 -0.85 11.93
N THR A 172 -12.63 -0.45 12.62
CA THR A 172 -13.17 -1.21 13.75
C THR A 172 -13.68 -2.59 13.33
N LEU A 173 -14.29 -2.70 12.15
CA LEU A 173 -14.70 -3.98 11.59
C LEU A 173 -13.51 -4.92 11.37
N LEU A 174 -12.43 -4.41 10.75
CA LEU A 174 -11.22 -5.19 10.53
C LEU A 174 -10.59 -5.64 11.85
N GLU A 175 -10.44 -4.74 12.83
CA GLU A 175 -9.94 -5.06 14.18
C GLU A 175 -10.78 -6.13 14.87
N GLY A 176 -12.09 -6.08 14.72
CA GLY A 176 -13.00 -7.10 15.23
C GLY A 176 -12.81 -8.46 14.57
N LEU A 177 -12.79 -8.48 13.23
CA LEU A 177 -12.68 -9.71 12.44
C LEU A 177 -11.35 -10.45 12.66
N ARG A 178 -10.27 -9.72 12.98
CA ARG A 178 -8.96 -10.31 13.35
C ARG A 178 -9.04 -11.35 14.44
N ARG A 179 -9.95 -11.19 15.41
CA ARG A 179 -10.13 -12.12 16.53
C ARG A 179 -10.65 -13.50 16.09
N HIS A 180 -11.20 -13.58 14.88
CA HIS A 180 -11.71 -14.81 14.28
C HIS A 180 -10.79 -15.41 13.22
N LEU A 181 -9.66 -14.77 12.91
CA LEU A 181 -8.66 -15.32 12.00
C LEU A 181 -7.80 -16.36 12.70
N ARG A 182 -7.46 -17.41 11.95
CA ARG A 182 -6.37 -18.30 12.34
C ARG A 182 -5.03 -17.55 12.28
N PRO A 183 -4.00 -17.98 13.03
CA PRO A 183 -2.63 -17.52 12.81
C PRO A 183 -2.19 -17.75 11.36
N GLY A 184 -1.73 -16.68 10.69
CA GLY A 184 -1.39 -16.69 9.26
C GLY A 184 -2.57 -16.53 8.31
N GLY A 185 -3.78 -16.29 8.83
CA GLY A 185 -4.98 -15.99 8.05
C GLY A 185 -4.99 -14.57 7.47
N LEU A 186 -6.02 -14.29 6.67
CA LEU A 186 -6.10 -13.12 5.81
C LEU A 186 -7.49 -12.50 5.83
N ILE A 187 -7.57 -11.17 5.85
CA ILE A 187 -8.80 -10.44 5.49
C ILE A 187 -8.66 -9.87 4.08
N GLY A 188 -9.50 -10.33 3.14
CA GLY A 188 -9.68 -9.67 1.85
C GLY A 188 -10.74 -8.59 1.95
N VAL A 189 -10.45 -7.37 1.51
CA VAL A 189 -11.44 -6.29 1.43
C VAL A 189 -11.70 -6.00 -0.04
N ALA A 190 -12.89 -6.33 -0.51
CA ALA A 190 -13.29 -6.07 -1.88
C ALA A 190 -13.48 -4.56 -2.10
N GLY A 191 -13.01 -4.07 -3.25
CA GLY A 191 -13.09 -2.66 -3.58
C GLY A 191 -14.52 -2.16 -3.76
N ALA A 192 -14.74 -0.86 -3.54
CA ALA A 192 -16.05 -0.27 -3.79
C ALA A 192 -16.40 -0.35 -5.29
N PRO A 193 -17.67 -0.56 -5.65
CA PRO A 193 -18.06 -0.76 -7.05
C PRO A 193 -17.80 0.49 -7.91
N GLN A 194 -17.51 0.27 -9.19
CA GLN A 194 -17.30 1.34 -10.17
C GLN A 194 -18.64 1.92 -10.65
N ILE A 195 -19.31 2.68 -9.78
CA ILE A 195 -20.67 3.23 -10.00
C ILE A 195 -20.76 4.08 -11.28
N ASP A 196 -19.65 4.66 -11.73
CA ASP A 196 -19.58 5.43 -12.96
C ASP A 196 -19.74 4.62 -14.25
N THR A 197 -19.65 3.29 -14.17
CA THR A 197 -19.89 2.36 -15.29
C THR A 197 -21.38 2.04 -15.50
N PHE A 198 -22.24 2.40 -14.54
CA PHE A 198 -23.68 2.12 -14.64
C PHE A 198 -24.35 3.05 -15.65
N ALA A 199 -24.66 2.50 -16.83
CA ALA A 199 -25.25 3.22 -17.94
C ALA A 199 -26.64 3.80 -17.62
N TRP A 200 -27.37 3.21 -16.66
CA TRP A 200 -28.69 3.66 -16.22
C TRP A 200 -28.65 4.89 -15.30
N LEU A 201 -27.50 5.21 -14.69
CA LEU A 201 -27.34 6.44 -13.90
C LEU A 201 -27.14 7.65 -14.82
N PRO A 202 -28.01 8.68 -14.76
CA PRO A 202 -27.86 9.87 -15.57
C PRO A 202 -26.71 10.75 -15.06
N GLN A 203 -26.13 11.53 -15.98
CA GLN A 203 -25.25 12.63 -15.57
C GLN A 203 -26.08 13.78 -14.96
N PRO A 204 -25.55 14.49 -13.94
CA PRO A 204 -24.21 14.37 -13.34
C PRO A 204 -24.11 13.40 -12.14
N ILE A 205 -25.22 12.78 -11.70
CA ILE A 205 -25.25 11.88 -10.53
C ILE A 205 -24.24 10.75 -10.66
N ARG A 206 -24.16 10.15 -11.85
CA ARG A 206 -23.22 9.07 -12.14
C ARG A 206 -21.77 9.46 -11.83
N SER A 207 -21.33 10.63 -12.29
CA SER A 207 -19.97 11.11 -12.01
C SER A 207 -19.76 11.49 -10.54
N LEU A 208 -20.77 12.03 -9.86
CA LEU A 208 -20.68 12.38 -8.44
C LEU A 208 -20.61 11.15 -7.53
N LEU A 209 -21.51 10.19 -7.73
CA LEU A 209 -21.51 8.93 -6.97
C LEU A 209 -20.29 8.08 -7.31
N GLY A 210 -19.88 8.02 -8.58
CA GLY A 210 -18.63 7.36 -8.99
C GLY A 210 -17.39 7.97 -8.33
N GLY A 211 -17.31 9.31 -8.26
CA GLY A 211 -16.23 10.00 -7.55
C GLY A 211 -16.24 9.72 -6.05
N HIS A 212 -17.41 9.65 -5.42
CA HIS A 212 -17.54 9.33 -4.01
C HIS A 212 -17.19 7.85 -3.72
N ALA A 213 -17.67 6.91 -4.53
CA ALA A 213 -17.34 5.49 -4.41
C ALA A 213 -15.83 5.24 -4.56
N ARG A 214 -15.16 5.89 -5.53
CA ARG A 214 -13.70 5.87 -5.64
C ARG A 214 -13.02 6.42 -4.38
N SER A 215 -13.54 7.50 -3.82
CA SER A 215 -13.00 8.05 -2.55
C SER A 215 -13.17 7.08 -1.37
N LEU A 216 -14.19 6.23 -1.34
CA LEU A 216 -14.35 5.18 -0.34
C LEU A 216 -13.42 4.00 -0.62
N ASP A 217 -13.26 3.61 -1.90
CA ASP A 217 -12.31 2.58 -2.32
C ASP A 217 -10.86 2.94 -1.95
N ASP A 218 -10.46 4.19 -2.17
CA ASP A 218 -9.15 4.69 -1.75
C ASP A 218 -8.98 4.61 -0.22
N ALA A 219 -10.07 4.69 0.55
CA ALA A 219 -10.02 4.49 1.99
C ALA A 219 -9.83 3.01 2.36
N LEU A 220 -10.50 2.08 1.66
CA LEU A 220 -10.29 0.65 1.82
C LEU A 220 -8.85 0.25 1.48
N GLN A 221 -8.29 0.80 0.40
CA GLN A 221 -6.90 0.57 0.00
C GLN A 221 -5.91 1.05 1.05
N ARG A 222 -6.12 2.25 1.62
CA ARG A 222 -5.27 2.76 2.70
C ARG A 222 -5.37 1.91 3.97
N LEU A 223 -6.57 1.44 4.32
CA LEU A 223 -6.75 0.56 5.47
C LEU A 223 -6.09 -0.81 5.24
N ALA A 224 -6.14 -1.34 4.02
CA ALA A 224 -5.44 -2.56 3.67
C ALA A 224 -3.91 -2.38 3.66
N ALA A 225 -3.41 -1.26 3.12
CA ALA A 225 -1.98 -0.96 3.11
C ALA A 225 -1.40 -0.77 4.52
N ALA A 226 -2.19 -0.23 5.45
CA ALA A 226 -1.81 -0.03 6.85
C ALA A 226 -1.91 -1.31 7.72
N ALA A 227 -2.23 -2.45 7.12
CA ALA A 227 -2.45 -3.69 7.86
C ALA A 227 -1.81 -4.88 7.11
N PRO A 228 -0.73 -5.48 7.63
CA PRO A 228 -0.09 -6.64 7.01
C PRO A 228 -0.97 -7.88 7.00
N ASP A 229 -2.13 -7.77 7.66
CA ASP A 229 -3.37 -8.52 7.75
C ASP A 229 -4.38 -8.60 6.62
N VAL A 230 -4.34 -7.57 5.81
CA VAL A 230 -5.49 -7.16 5.02
C VAL A 230 -5.01 -6.94 3.60
N VAL A 231 -5.74 -7.45 2.62
CA VAL A 231 -5.45 -7.20 1.20
C VAL A 231 -6.66 -6.53 0.57
N HIS A 232 -6.42 -5.46 -0.18
CA HIS A 232 -7.45 -4.88 -1.03
C HIS A 232 -7.57 -5.72 -2.29
N LEU A 233 -8.80 -6.09 -2.64
CA LEU A 233 -9.10 -6.94 -3.79
C LEU A 233 -9.89 -6.14 -4.82
N PRO A 234 -9.53 -6.24 -6.11
CA PRO A 234 -10.23 -5.50 -7.14
C PRO A 234 -11.67 -5.98 -7.30
N THR A 235 -12.55 -5.02 -7.63
CA THR A 235 -13.94 -5.27 -8.02
C THR A 235 -14.06 -5.03 -9.52
N PRO A 236 -14.50 -6.03 -10.32
CA PRO A 236 -14.52 -5.93 -11.77
C PRO A 236 -15.51 -4.85 -12.24
N ALA A 237 -15.15 -4.16 -13.32
CA ALA A 237 -16.09 -3.34 -14.06
C ALA A 237 -17.04 -4.26 -14.84
N ILE A 238 -18.32 -4.27 -14.47
CA ILE A 238 -19.33 -5.06 -15.17
C ILE A 238 -19.82 -4.22 -16.35
N LEU A 239 -19.22 -4.42 -17.52
CA LEU A 239 -19.52 -3.61 -18.71
C LEU A 239 -20.50 -4.31 -19.65
N GLU A 240 -20.45 -5.64 -19.71
CA GLU A 240 -21.26 -6.43 -20.64
C GLU A 240 -22.62 -6.80 -20.02
N PRO A 241 -23.74 -6.70 -20.78
CA PRO A 241 -25.07 -7.02 -20.27
C PRO A 241 -25.20 -8.43 -19.68
N GLN A 242 -24.48 -9.43 -20.21
CA GLN A 242 -24.54 -10.81 -19.69
C GLN A 242 -23.94 -10.98 -18.29
N TRP A 243 -23.14 -10.01 -17.82
CA TRP A 243 -22.53 -10.04 -16.49
C TRP A 243 -23.35 -9.25 -15.46
N HIS A 244 -24.40 -8.54 -15.89
CA HIS A 244 -25.38 -7.90 -15.02
C HIS A 244 -26.59 -8.81 -14.76
N ALA A 245 -27.11 -8.76 -13.55
CA ALA A 245 -28.44 -9.26 -13.24
C ALA A 245 -29.51 -8.35 -13.88
N SER A 246 -30.76 -8.80 -13.85
CA SER A 246 -31.87 -8.08 -14.50
C SER A 246 -32.17 -6.70 -13.90
N ASP A 247 -31.62 -6.37 -12.74
CA ASP A 247 -31.70 -5.04 -12.14
C ASP A 247 -30.67 -4.04 -12.67
N GLY A 248 -29.69 -4.49 -13.46
CA GLY A 248 -28.63 -3.65 -14.01
C GLY A 248 -27.67 -3.08 -12.96
N PHE A 249 -27.68 -3.63 -11.75
CA PHE A 249 -26.85 -3.17 -10.63
C PHE A 249 -26.03 -4.32 -10.04
N HIS A 250 -26.64 -5.48 -9.79
CA HIS A 250 -25.93 -6.62 -9.22
C HIS A 250 -25.24 -7.47 -10.29
N PRO A 251 -24.16 -8.20 -9.95
CA PRO A 251 -23.57 -9.19 -10.84
C PRO A 251 -24.54 -10.35 -11.11
N SER A 252 -24.55 -10.86 -12.35
CA SER A 252 -25.16 -12.16 -12.66
C SER A 252 -24.27 -13.30 -12.18
N GLY A 253 -24.74 -14.55 -12.27
CA GLY A 253 -23.89 -15.72 -12.00
C GLY A 253 -22.58 -15.74 -12.82
N ALA A 254 -22.62 -15.25 -14.07
CA ALA A 254 -21.44 -15.10 -14.90
C ALA A 254 -20.53 -13.94 -14.42
N GLY A 255 -21.13 -12.84 -13.93
CA GLY A 255 -20.40 -11.74 -13.31
C GLY A 255 -19.70 -12.15 -12.01
N TYR A 256 -20.35 -12.97 -11.18
CA TYR A 256 -19.72 -13.53 -9.97
C TYR A 256 -18.60 -14.53 -10.28
N ALA A 257 -18.73 -15.33 -11.36
CA ALA A 257 -17.64 -16.19 -11.81
C ALA A 257 -16.41 -15.39 -12.28
N LEU A 258 -16.63 -14.29 -13.02
CA LEU A 258 -15.57 -13.35 -13.41
C LEU A 258 -14.89 -12.73 -12.18
N TRP A 259 -15.68 -12.28 -11.20
CA TRP A 259 -15.15 -11.68 -9.99
C TRP A 259 -14.35 -12.70 -9.16
N ALA A 260 -14.86 -13.91 -8.97
CA ALA A 260 -14.14 -14.98 -8.29
C ALA A 260 -12.81 -15.29 -8.98
N GLY A 261 -12.78 -15.39 -10.31
CA GLY A 261 -11.55 -15.62 -11.08
C GLY A 261 -10.52 -14.48 -10.96
N LEU A 262 -10.99 -13.25 -10.73
CA LEU A 262 -10.12 -12.09 -10.53
C LEU A 262 -9.44 -12.10 -9.15
N ILE A 263 -10.17 -12.48 -8.09
CA ILE A 263 -9.69 -12.35 -6.70
C ILE A 263 -9.12 -13.64 -6.11
N ALA A 264 -9.52 -14.82 -6.59
CA ALA A 264 -9.06 -16.10 -6.07
C ALA A 264 -7.53 -16.29 -6.15
N PRO A 265 -6.85 -15.96 -7.27
CA PRO A 265 -5.39 -16.08 -7.36
C PRO A 265 -4.68 -15.19 -6.32
N GLY A 266 -5.09 -13.92 -6.20
CA GLY A 266 -4.49 -12.99 -5.25
C GLY A 266 -4.74 -13.37 -3.79
N LEU A 267 -5.91 -13.91 -3.46
CA LEU A 267 -6.21 -14.46 -2.13
C LEU A 267 -5.37 -15.70 -1.82
N HIS A 268 -5.22 -16.62 -2.79
CA HIS A 268 -4.41 -17.82 -2.64
C HIS A 268 -2.92 -17.49 -2.43
N GLU A 269 -2.39 -16.57 -3.23
CA GLU A 269 -1.03 -16.05 -3.10
C GLU A 269 -0.80 -15.39 -1.73
N ALA A 270 -1.69 -14.48 -1.32
CA ALA A 270 -1.59 -13.80 -0.03
C ALA A 270 -1.69 -14.75 1.18
N LEU A 271 -2.47 -15.83 1.07
CA LEU A 271 -2.56 -16.85 2.11
C LEU A 271 -1.31 -17.74 2.15
N GLY A 272 -0.74 -18.06 0.98
CA GLY A 272 0.55 -18.75 0.85
C GLY A 272 1.69 -17.94 1.45
N ALA A 273 1.69 -16.62 1.23
CA ALA A 273 2.65 -15.65 1.74
C ALA A 273 2.71 -15.52 3.27
N ARG A 274 1.63 -15.88 3.98
CA ARG A 274 1.46 -15.63 5.43
C ARG A 274 1.45 -16.87 6.31
N SER A 275 1.47 -18.05 5.70
CA SER A 275 1.90 -19.26 6.37
C SER A 275 3.37 -19.07 6.77
N PRO A 276 3.78 -19.15 8.06
CA PRO A 276 5.08 -18.66 8.55
C PRO A 276 6.29 -19.15 7.74
N SER A 277 6.68 -18.36 6.74
CA SER A 277 7.92 -18.42 5.98
C SER A 277 8.16 -17.05 5.34
N PRO A 278 9.41 -16.59 5.28
CA PRO A 278 9.77 -15.19 5.08
C PRO A 278 9.66 -14.81 3.60
N LEU A 279 8.98 -13.70 3.30
CA LEU A 279 8.97 -13.13 1.95
C LEU A 279 9.70 -11.79 1.93
N ALA A 280 10.99 -11.88 1.64
CA ALA A 280 11.63 -10.92 0.75
C ALA A 280 11.07 -11.17 -0.67
N GLY A 281 10.23 -10.27 -1.17
CA GLY A 281 9.94 -10.21 -2.61
C GLY A 281 11.22 -9.84 -3.36
N ARG A 282 11.52 -10.51 -4.48
CA ARG A 282 12.73 -10.22 -5.28
C ARG A 282 12.63 -8.81 -5.87
N ARG A 283 13.73 -8.05 -5.77
CA ARG A 283 13.92 -6.66 -6.20
C ARG A 283 14.92 -6.73 -7.36
N GLY A 284 14.60 -6.13 -8.51
CA GLY A 284 15.45 -6.20 -9.69
C GLY A 284 15.81 -4.81 -10.16
N ILE A 285 17.06 -4.63 -10.59
CA ILE A 285 17.64 -3.32 -10.89
C ILE A 285 16.90 -2.59 -12.03
N VAL A 286 16.36 -3.33 -13.01
CA VAL A 286 15.57 -2.76 -14.11
C VAL A 286 14.12 -2.63 -13.66
N PRO A 287 13.58 -1.40 -13.53
CA PRO A 287 12.21 -1.20 -13.12
C PRO A 287 11.22 -1.79 -14.14
N PRO A 288 10.09 -2.38 -13.69
CA PRO A 288 9.11 -3.00 -14.58
C PRO A 288 8.60 -2.07 -15.69
N TYR A 289 8.46 -0.77 -15.40
CA TYR A 289 7.96 0.19 -16.39
C TYR A 289 8.89 0.34 -17.60
N LEU A 290 10.20 0.14 -17.46
CA LEU A 290 11.14 0.19 -18.60
C LEU A 290 10.94 -1.03 -19.50
N LEU A 291 10.83 -2.22 -18.91
CA LEU A 291 10.58 -3.45 -19.66
C LEU A 291 9.19 -3.42 -20.33
N GLU A 292 8.18 -2.85 -19.67
CA GLU A 292 6.83 -2.67 -20.25
C GLU A 292 6.84 -1.71 -21.43
N ARG A 293 7.60 -0.60 -21.34
CA ARG A 293 7.80 0.34 -22.46
C ARG A 293 8.48 -0.34 -23.64
N LEU A 294 9.56 -1.08 -23.38
CA LEU A 294 10.29 -1.84 -24.40
C LEU A 294 9.40 -2.92 -25.05
N ALA A 295 8.65 -3.66 -24.25
CA ALA A 295 7.74 -4.70 -24.74
C ALA A 295 6.59 -4.13 -25.60
N ALA A 296 6.20 -2.88 -25.38
CA ALA A 296 5.20 -2.17 -26.17
C ALA A 296 5.77 -1.49 -27.43
N ALA A 297 7.09 -1.41 -27.57
CA ALA A 297 7.75 -0.81 -28.72
C ALA A 297 7.79 -1.76 -29.93
N ASP A 298 7.84 -1.21 -31.14
CA ASP A 298 8.00 -1.99 -32.39
C ASP A 298 9.48 -2.19 -32.73
N LEU A 299 10.20 -2.92 -31.87
CA LEU A 299 11.65 -3.15 -31.97
C LEU A 299 12.03 -4.61 -31.68
N PRO A 300 13.19 -5.11 -32.14
CA PRO A 300 13.62 -6.48 -31.87
C PRO A 300 13.74 -6.80 -30.36
N ALA A 301 14.18 -5.83 -29.56
CA ALA A 301 14.24 -5.91 -28.10
C ALA A 301 12.88 -6.15 -27.42
N ALA A 302 11.75 -5.81 -28.05
CA ALA A 302 10.42 -5.90 -27.44
C ALA A 302 10.04 -7.33 -27.02
N ARG A 303 10.45 -8.32 -27.81
CA ARG A 303 10.21 -9.74 -27.48
C ARG A 303 11.02 -10.17 -26.26
N VAL A 304 12.27 -9.70 -26.17
CA VAL A 304 13.16 -10.03 -25.06
C VAL A 304 12.64 -9.39 -23.77
N ALA A 305 12.27 -8.11 -23.80
CA ALA A 305 11.64 -7.44 -22.67
C ALA A 305 10.34 -8.12 -22.21
N ALA A 306 9.48 -8.57 -23.13
CA ALA A 306 8.27 -9.32 -22.80
C ALA A 306 8.58 -10.70 -22.17
N GLN A 307 9.65 -11.37 -22.62
CA GLN A 307 10.12 -12.63 -22.05
C GLN A 307 10.71 -12.41 -20.65
N THR A 308 11.55 -11.39 -20.47
CA THR A 308 12.09 -10.96 -19.16
C THR A 308 10.94 -10.69 -18.19
N LEU A 309 9.93 -9.92 -18.59
CA LEU A 309 8.72 -9.70 -17.77
C LEU A 309 7.99 -11.00 -17.40
N GLY A 310 7.95 -11.97 -18.33
CA GLY A 310 7.37 -13.30 -18.10
C GLY A 310 8.16 -14.11 -17.07
N VAL A 311 9.48 -14.21 -17.24
CA VAL A 311 10.39 -14.88 -16.30
C VAL A 311 10.32 -14.22 -14.93
N ASP A 312 10.29 -12.88 -14.87
CA ASP A 312 10.12 -12.13 -13.63
C ASP A 312 8.81 -12.49 -12.94
N ARG A 313 7.73 -12.73 -13.69
CA ARG A 313 6.44 -13.18 -13.14
C ARG A 313 6.50 -14.62 -12.64
N GLU A 314 7.13 -15.54 -13.36
CA GLU A 314 7.24 -16.96 -12.96
C GLU A 314 8.10 -17.13 -11.70
N VAL A 315 9.23 -16.44 -11.64
CA VAL A 315 10.10 -16.37 -10.46
C VAL A 315 9.38 -15.80 -9.23
N ARG A 316 8.46 -14.85 -9.44
CA ARG A 316 7.57 -14.33 -8.37
C ARG A 316 6.64 -15.41 -7.84
N VAL A 317 6.10 -16.27 -8.71
CA VAL A 317 5.14 -17.34 -8.36
C VAL A 317 5.82 -18.56 -7.72
N GLU A 318 6.93 -19.07 -8.27
CA GLU A 318 7.58 -20.32 -7.78
C GLU A 318 8.02 -20.25 -6.31
N ARG A 319 8.29 -19.05 -5.79
CA ARG A 319 8.76 -18.84 -4.42
C ARG A 319 7.66 -18.59 -3.41
N ALA A 320 6.48 -18.20 -3.88
CA ALA A 320 5.27 -18.19 -3.06
C ALA A 320 4.82 -19.64 -2.73
N VAL A 321 5.24 -20.64 -3.52
CA VAL A 321 4.73 -22.02 -3.47
C VAL A 321 5.80 -23.07 -3.08
N GLY A 322 7.10 -22.74 -3.08
CA GLY A 322 8.19 -23.66 -2.75
C GLY A 322 8.32 -24.04 -1.26
N PRO A 323 8.87 -25.23 -0.91
CA PRO A 323 9.03 -25.67 0.48
C PRO A 323 9.93 -24.72 1.28
N ARG A 324 9.47 -24.38 2.50
CA ARG A 324 10.15 -23.48 3.44
C ARG A 324 11.60 -23.91 3.68
N ARG A 325 12.56 -23.15 3.16
CA ARG A 325 13.91 -23.10 3.75
C ARG A 325 13.87 -22.11 4.91
N ARG A 326 14.10 -22.61 6.13
CA ARG A 326 14.27 -21.80 7.35
C ARG A 326 15.19 -20.61 7.05
N GLY A 327 14.78 -19.41 7.47
CA GLY A 327 15.53 -18.18 7.25
C GLY A 327 16.98 -18.26 7.71
N LEU A 328 17.89 -17.55 7.02
CA LEU A 328 19.27 -17.18 7.39
C LEU A 328 20.02 -18.18 8.31
N GLY A 329 19.82 -19.48 8.09
CA GLY A 329 20.06 -20.51 9.10
C GLY A 329 20.62 -21.80 8.51
N ALA A 330 21.38 -21.70 7.42
CA ALA A 330 22.46 -22.65 7.27
C ALA A 330 23.51 -22.28 8.34
N PRO A 331 23.95 -23.21 9.20
CA PRO A 331 25.09 -22.91 10.06
C PRO A 331 26.24 -22.46 9.16
N ALA A 332 26.80 -21.28 9.45
CA ALA A 332 28.04 -20.85 8.84
C ALA A 332 29.03 -22.03 8.95
N PRO A 333 29.75 -22.40 7.88
CA PRO A 333 30.84 -23.36 8.01
C PRO A 333 31.74 -22.85 9.15
N ALA A 334 32.16 -23.75 10.03
CA ALA A 334 32.98 -23.40 11.18
C ALA A 334 34.23 -22.67 10.69
N ARG A 335 34.23 -21.33 10.79
CA ARG A 335 35.39 -20.52 10.44
C ARG A 335 36.51 -20.87 11.41
N VAL A 336 37.70 -21.08 10.86
CA VAL A 336 38.94 -21.14 11.64
C VAL A 336 39.06 -19.78 12.35
N PRO A 337 39.39 -19.72 13.66
CA PRO A 337 39.59 -18.44 14.33
C PRO A 337 40.70 -17.63 13.64
N GLY A 338 40.32 -16.48 13.07
CA GLY A 338 41.13 -15.56 12.26
C GLY A 338 40.31 -14.31 11.87
N GLU A 339 40.95 -13.33 11.21
CA GLU A 339 40.31 -12.10 10.73
C GLU A 339 39.11 -12.38 9.79
N PRO A 340 38.06 -11.54 9.78
CA PRO A 340 36.93 -11.69 8.86
C PRO A 340 37.42 -11.79 7.40
N SER A 341 36.84 -12.72 6.64
CA SER A 341 37.09 -12.90 5.20
C SER A 341 35.78 -13.13 4.45
N PRO A 342 35.66 -12.72 3.18
CA PRO A 342 34.47 -13.02 2.39
C PRO A 342 34.38 -14.54 2.13
N ASP A 343 33.16 -15.02 1.86
CA ASP A 343 32.90 -16.38 1.39
C ASP A 343 32.06 -16.28 0.12
N ARG A 344 32.72 -16.20 -1.04
CA ARG A 344 32.09 -15.99 -2.35
C ARG A 344 31.92 -17.28 -3.12
N ILE A 345 30.74 -17.45 -3.73
CA ILE A 345 30.42 -18.62 -4.57
C ILE A 345 29.69 -18.13 -5.82
N ILE A 346 30.29 -18.34 -6.99
CA ILE A 346 29.75 -17.97 -8.30
C ILE A 346 29.36 -19.24 -9.04
N SER A 347 28.14 -19.24 -9.58
CA SER A 347 27.58 -20.30 -10.40
C SER A 347 27.20 -19.78 -11.78
N ASP A 348 27.12 -20.68 -12.76
CA ASP A 348 26.77 -20.40 -14.15
C ASP A 348 25.49 -21.17 -14.50
N ALA A 349 24.44 -20.44 -14.88
CA ALA A 349 23.16 -21.03 -15.29
C ALA A 349 23.14 -21.50 -16.76
N ARG A 350 24.17 -21.19 -17.55
CA ARG A 350 24.36 -21.58 -18.96
C ARG A 350 23.18 -21.23 -19.87
N GLY A 351 22.63 -20.04 -19.69
CA GLY A 351 21.46 -19.55 -20.42
C GLY A 351 20.13 -20.19 -20.00
N THR A 352 20.12 -21.02 -18.96
CA THR A 352 18.90 -21.59 -18.39
C THR A 352 18.36 -20.71 -17.26
N THR A 353 17.10 -20.93 -16.86
CA THR A 353 16.50 -20.28 -15.69
C THR A 353 16.61 -21.11 -14.41
N THR A 354 17.42 -22.19 -14.42
CA THR A 354 17.59 -23.08 -13.26
C THR A 354 18.69 -22.56 -12.33
N LEU A 355 18.34 -22.32 -11.08
CA LEU A 355 19.28 -21.83 -10.06
C LEU A 355 19.71 -22.96 -9.10
N PRO A 356 20.97 -22.95 -8.58
CA PRO A 356 22.01 -21.96 -8.82
C PRO A 356 22.78 -22.13 -10.15
N GLY A 357 22.61 -23.24 -10.86
CA GLY A 357 23.48 -23.62 -11.98
C GLY A 357 24.71 -24.40 -11.52
N ASP A 358 25.76 -24.44 -12.34
CA ASP A 358 27.02 -25.12 -12.03
C ASP A 358 27.98 -24.16 -11.31
N GLU A 359 28.59 -24.58 -10.21
CA GLU A 359 29.60 -23.76 -9.52
C GLU A 359 30.86 -23.60 -10.38
N VAL A 360 31.29 -22.35 -10.61
CA VAL A 360 32.42 -22.02 -11.49
C VAL A 360 33.57 -21.33 -10.77
N ARG A 361 33.31 -20.59 -9.68
CA ARG A 361 34.36 -19.90 -8.90
C ARG A 361 33.99 -19.79 -7.43
N THR A 362 34.95 -20.09 -6.55
CA THR A 362 34.80 -19.99 -5.09
C THR A 362 35.87 -19.11 -4.47
N GLU A 363 35.75 -18.82 -3.17
CA GLU A 363 36.70 -18.01 -2.44
C GLU A 363 38.15 -18.50 -2.62
N GLY A 364 39.06 -17.59 -2.97
CA GLY A 364 40.47 -17.89 -3.26
C GLY A 364 40.77 -18.57 -4.60
N ALA A 365 39.76 -18.96 -5.39
CA ALA A 365 39.98 -19.56 -6.71
C ALA A 365 40.47 -18.52 -7.74
N PRO A 366 41.34 -18.92 -8.70
CA PRO A 366 41.79 -18.02 -9.76
C PRO A 366 40.64 -17.58 -10.67
N PRO A 367 40.81 -16.48 -11.45
CA PRO A 367 39.85 -16.08 -12.48
C PRO A 367 39.51 -17.21 -13.45
N THR A 368 38.25 -17.28 -13.85
CA THR A 368 37.71 -18.33 -14.71
C THR A 368 37.99 -18.07 -16.19
N GLY A 369 38.24 -16.80 -16.56
CA GLY A 369 38.31 -16.36 -17.96
C GLY A 369 36.94 -16.02 -18.56
N ASP A 370 35.86 -16.19 -17.79
CA ASP A 370 34.55 -15.66 -18.08
C ASP A 370 34.38 -14.30 -17.42
N ALA A 371 34.14 -13.26 -18.23
CA ALA A 371 34.05 -11.89 -17.74
C ALA A 371 32.89 -11.70 -16.73
N ALA A 372 31.71 -12.26 -16.98
CA ALA A 372 30.57 -12.07 -16.10
C ALA A 372 30.79 -12.74 -14.74
N ALA A 373 31.35 -13.96 -14.75
CA ALA A 373 31.68 -14.68 -13.52
C ALA A 373 32.78 -13.97 -12.72
N ASP A 374 33.80 -13.44 -13.39
CA ASP A 374 34.92 -12.76 -12.75
C ASP A 374 34.52 -11.39 -12.21
N GLU A 375 33.71 -10.62 -12.95
CA GLU A 375 33.12 -9.35 -12.51
C GLU A 375 32.18 -9.53 -11.31
N ALA A 376 31.29 -10.55 -11.35
CA ALA A 376 30.42 -10.86 -10.22
C ALA A 376 31.24 -11.23 -8.97
N TYR A 377 32.30 -12.01 -9.12
CA TYR A 377 33.20 -12.37 -8.03
C TYR A 377 33.88 -11.15 -7.39
N ASP A 378 34.40 -10.26 -8.22
CA ASP A 378 35.12 -9.07 -7.77
C ASP A 378 34.17 -8.04 -7.15
N GLY A 379 32.98 -7.84 -7.74
CA GLY A 379 31.94 -6.97 -7.23
C GLY A 379 31.42 -7.40 -5.85
N LEU A 380 31.11 -8.70 -5.67
CA LEU A 380 30.75 -9.26 -4.35
C LEU A 380 31.85 -9.00 -3.32
N GLY A 381 33.12 -9.12 -3.72
CA GLY A 381 34.27 -8.86 -2.86
C GLY A 381 34.38 -7.39 -2.46
N ALA A 382 34.16 -6.47 -3.41
CA ALA A 382 34.17 -5.03 -3.15
C ALA A 382 33.04 -4.61 -2.21
N SER A 383 31.83 -5.16 -2.39
CA SER A 383 30.70 -4.89 -1.48
C SER A 383 30.98 -5.37 -0.05
N TRP A 384 31.51 -6.59 0.11
CA TRP A 384 31.93 -7.07 1.43
C TRP A 384 33.00 -6.18 2.05
N ARG A 385 33.99 -5.73 1.24
CA ARG A 385 35.08 -4.89 1.70
C ARG A 385 34.58 -3.54 2.22
N LEU A 386 33.69 -2.87 1.49
CA LEU A 386 33.05 -1.63 1.98
C LEU A 386 32.34 -1.88 3.31
N LEU A 387 31.51 -2.92 3.41
CA LEU A 387 30.75 -3.21 4.63
C LEU A 387 31.67 -3.42 5.84
N LEU A 388 32.77 -4.14 5.65
CA LEU A 388 33.72 -4.40 6.72
C LEU A 388 34.56 -3.16 7.06
N GLU A 389 35.21 -2.55 6.07
CA GLU A 389 36.19 -1.48 6.29
C GLU A 389 35.53 -0.17 6.70
N ALA A 390 34.41 0.21 6.08
CA ALA A 390 33.68 1.41 6.45
C ALA A 390 32.77 1.16 7.66
N PHE A 391 31.94 0.11 7.64
CA PHE A 391 30.85 -0.03 8.62
C PHE A 391 31.11 -1.07 9.72
N GLY A 392 32.26 -1.75 9.70
CA GLY A 392 32.58 -2.79 10.68
C GLY A 392 31.64 -4.00 10.61
N ARG A 393 30.94 -4.19 9.49
CA ARG A 393 29.93 -5.24 9.30
C ARG A 393 30.48 -6.39 8.47
N ASP A 394 30.53 -7.59 9.06
CA ASP A 394 30.93 -8.80 8.34
C ASP A 394 29.77 -9.37 7.51
N SER A 395 29.76 -9.05 6.21
CA SER A 395 28.75 -9.48 5.23
C SER A 395 27.33 -8.93 5.46
N LEU A 396 26.36 -9.40 4.67
CA LEU A 396 25.02 -8.82 4.60
C LEU A 396 24.25 -8.93 5.92
N ASP A 397 24.45 -10.01 6.69
CA ASP A 397 23.80 -10.28 7.98
C ASP A 397 24.62 -9.84 9.20
N GLY A 398 25.85 -9.34 8.98
CA GLY A 398 26.80 -8.98 10.04
C GLY A 398 27.41 -10.19 10.75
N ARG A 399 27.26 -11.40 10.21
CA ARG A 399 27.74 -12.66 10.79
C ARG A 399 28.49 -13.54 9.77
N GLY A 400 28.97 -12.93 8.69
CA GLY A 400 29.77 -13.63 7.68
C GLY A 400 28.95 -14.48 6.72
N MET A 401 27.70 -14.11 6.42
CA MET A 401 26.88 -14.77 5.41
C MET A 401 27.65 -14.97 4.09
N PRO A 402 27.60 -16.17 3.47
CA PRO A 402 28.18 -16.38 2.15
C PRO A 402 27.53 -15.50 1.08
N LEU A 403 28.35 -14.92 0.22
CA LEU A 403 27.92 -14.11 -0.92
C LEU A 403 27.85 -14.99 -2.16
N ARG A 404 26.63 -15.21 -2.64
CA ARG A 404 26.37 -16.13 -3.75
C ARG A 404 25.92 -15.34 -4.97
N ALA A 405 26.36 -15.75 -6.15
CA ALA A 405 25.86 -15.22 -7.41
C ALA A 405 25.67 -16.32 -8.46
N THR A 406 24.70 -16.13 -9.35
CA THR A 406 24.52 -16.91 -10.57
C THR A 406 24.59 -15.97 -11.79
N VAL A 407 25.46 -16.28 -12.75
CA VAL A 407 25.60 -15.54 -14.02
C VAL A 407 24.98 -16.33 -15.18
N HIS A 408 24.84 -15.70 -16.35
CA HIS A 408 24.25 -16.28 -17.56
C HIS A 408 22.85 -16.85 -17.32
N TYR A 409 22.04 -16.14 -16.52
CA TYR A 409 20.68 -16.54 -16.21
C TYR A 409 19.73 -16.22 -17.37
N GLY A 410 19.06 -17.25 -17.89
CA GLY A 410 18.16 -17.12 -19.03
C GLY A 410 18.86 -16.71 -20.33
N GLU A 411 18.11 -16.72 -21.43
CA GLU A 411 18.63 -16.28 -22.74
C GLU A 411 18.35 -14.79 -22.92
N ARG A 412 19.40 -13.97 -23.05
CA ARG A 412 19.30 -12.50 -23.24
C ARG A 412 18.44 -11.81 -22.17
N TYR A 413 18.53 -12.28 -20.93
CA TYR A 413 17.68 -11.77 -19.85
C TYR A 413 18.07 -10.34 -19.48
N ASP A 414 17.10 -9.43 -19.57
CA ASP A 414 17.29 -7.98 -19.39
C ASP A 414 17.08 -7.52 -17.95
N ASN A 415 17.63 -8.27 -16.98
CA ASN A 415 17.58 -7.86 -15.58
C ASN A 415 18.70 -8.50 -14.74
N ALA A 416 18.87 -7.95 -13.55
CA ALA A 416 19.57 -8.60 -12.44
C ALA A 416 18.74 -8.41 -11.17
N PHE A 417 18.85 -9.32 -10.21
CA PHE A 417 18.09 -9.22 -8.97
C PHE A 417 18.75 -9.97 -7.81
N TRP A 418 18.45 -9.52 -6.59
CA TRP A 418 18.68 -10.29 -5.37
C TRP A 418 17.52 -11.24 -5.09
N ASP A 419 17.86 -12.49 -4.84
CA ASP A 419 16.90 -13.56 -4.63
C ASP A 419 16.66 -13.88 -3.13
N GLY A 420 17.18 -13.11 -2.18
CA GLY A 420 17.08 -13.46 -0.76
C GLY A 420 18.14 -14.47 -0.30
N GLU A 421 18.79 -15.19 -1.21
CA GLU A 421 19.93 -16.08 -0.93
C GLU A 421 21.15 -15.75 -1.81
N ARG A 422 20.94 -15.35 -3.07
CA ARG A 422 21.98 -15.07 -4.06
C ARG A 422 21.60 -13.95 -5.02
N MET A 423 22.63 -13.36 -5.61
CA MET A 423 22.55 -12.52 -6.79
C MET A 423 22.29 -13.36 -8.04
N VAL A 424 21.50 -12.83 -8.98
CA VAL A 424 21.29 -13.46 -10.29
C VAL A 424 21.42 -12.39 -11.37
N PHE A 425 22.22 -12.69 -12.40
CA PHE A 425 22.55 -11.76 -13.48
C PHE A 425 22.16 -12.36 -14.83
N GLY A 426 21.38 -11.60 -15.59
CA GLY A 426 21.27 -11.80 -17.03
C GLY A 426 22.42 -11.16 -17.80
N ASP A 427 22.58 -11.58 -19.05
CA ASP A 427 23.60 -11.05 -19.95
C ASP A 427 23.12 -9.79 -20.71
N GLY A 428 21.84 -9.43 -20.58
CA GLY A 428 21.20 -8.41 -21.41
C GLY A 428 20.99 -8.85 -22.86
N ASP A 429 20.22 -8.07 -23.59
CA ASP A 429 19.86 -8.35 -24.97
C ASP A 429 20.93 -7.93 -25.99
N GLY A 430 21.93 -7.15 -25.58
CA GLY A 430 22.97 -6.58 -26.46
C GLY A 430 22.45 -5.51 -27.43
N GLU A 431 21.18 -5.10 -27.30
CA GLU A 431 20.59 -4.01 -28.07
C GLU A 431 20.28 -2.80 -27.18
N VAL A 432 19.57 -3.02 -26.08
CA VAL A 432 19.26 -2.03 -25.06
C VAL A 432 20.19 -2.21 -23.86
N PHE A 433 20.35 -3.44 -23.39
CA PHE A 433 21.15 -3.76 -22.20
C PHE A 433 22.42 -4.52 -22.59
N ALA A 434 23.58 -4.00 -22.18
CA ALA A 434 24.88 -4.60 -22.46
C ALA A 434 25.24 -5.75 -21.51
N GLY A 435 24.55 -5.83 -20.36
CA GLY A 435 24.81 -6.76 -19.26
C GLY A 435 24.82 -6.04 -17.91
N PHE A 436 24.79 -6.80 -16.81
CA PHE A 436 24.59 -6.24 -15.46
C PHE A 436 25.78 -6.44 -14.51
N THR A 437 26.73 -7.33 -14.84
CA THR A 437 27.91 -7.61 -13.98
C THR A 437 28.99 -6.53 -14.07
N GLY A 438 29.10 -5.84 -15.22
CA GLY A 438 30.09 -4.79 -15.43
C GLY A 438 29.86 -3.51 -14.62
N ALA A 439 28.65 -3.30 -14.10
CA ALA A 439 28.30 -2.16 -13.25
C ALA A 439 28.38 -2.56 -11.77
N ILE A 440 29.54 -2.28 -11.14
CA ILE A 440 29.78 -2.66 -9.73
C ILE A 440 28.77 -2.07 -8.75
N ASP A 441 28.22 -0.89 -9.06
CA ASP A 441 27.16 -0.24 -8.28
C ASP A 441 25.83 -0.98 -8.37
N VAL A 442 25.53 -1.69 -9.46
CA VAL A 442 24.36 -2.59 -9.55
C VAL A 442 24.55 -3.78 -8.61
N ILE A 443 25.75 -4.37 -8.59
CA ILE A 443 26.07 -5.45 -7.65
C ILE A 443 25.93 -4.97 -6.19
N GLY A 444 26.48 -3.80 -5.89
CA GLY A 444 26.37 -3.19 -4.56
C GLY A 444 24.95 -2.81 -4.17
N HIS A 445 24.13 -2.33 -5.11
CA HIS A 445 22.72 -2.02 -4.91
C HIS A 445 21.94 -3.27 -4.47
N GLU A 446 22.08 -4.34 -5.24
CA GLU A 446 21.32 -5.56 -5.01
C GLU A 446 21.74 -6.27 -3.70
N LEU A 447 23.04 -6.25 -3.36
CA LEU A 447 23.51 -6.70 -2.05
C LEU A 447 23.04 -5.76 -0.92
N GLY A 448 22.90 -4.47 -1.20
CA GLY A 448 22.32 -3.47 -0.29
C GLY A 448 20.92 -3.85 0.18
N HIS A 449 20.09 -4.43 -0.69
CA HIS A 449 18.80 -4.98 -0.27
C HIS A 449 18.91 -6.09 0.78
N GLY A 450 19.95 -6.94 0.70
CA GLY A 450 20.26 -7.94 1.71
C GLY A 450 20.60 -7.32 3.06
N VAL A 451 21.35 -6.21 3.07
CA VAL A 451 21.66 -5.44 4.29
C VAL A 451 20.37 -4.85 4.90
N ILE A 452 19.52 -4.24 4.08
CA ILE A 452 18.24 -3.66 4.53
C ILE A 452 17.34 -4.74 5.13
N ALA A 453 17.22 -5.90 4.48
CA ALA A 453 16.43 -7.03 4.97
C ALA A 453 16.95 -7.59 6.30
N ALA A 454 18.27 -7.56 6.52
CA ALA A 454 18.89 -8.00 7.78
C ALA A 454 18.89 -6.93 8.89
N THR A 455 18.33 -5.75 8.63
CA THR A 455 18.32 -4.60 9.55
C THR A 455 16.90 -4.04 9.74
N ALA A 456 16.54 -2.96 9.06
CA ALA A 456 15.24 -2.28 9.21
C ALA A 456 14.08 -3.02 8.53
N ASP A 457 14.35 -3.94 7.60
CA ASP A 457 13.34 -4.71 6.84
C ASP A 457 12.22 -3.83 6.24
N LEU A 458 12.64 -2.67 5.68
CA LEU A 458 11.74 -1.66 5.11
C LEU A 458 10.74 -2.28 4.14
N VAL A 459 9.46 -1.98 4.36
CA VAL A 459 8.37 -2.42 3.50
C VAL A 459 8.63 -1.92 2.08
N TYR A 460 8.55 -2.79 1.10
CA TYR A 460 8.87 -2.45 -0.29
C TYR A 460 7.65 -1.89 -1.04
N ARG A 461 7.10 -0.78 -0.53
CA ARG A 461 5.94 -0.08 -1.09
C ARG A 461 5.96 1.40 -0.69
N ASP A 462 5.44 2.27 -1.53
CA ASP A 462 5.29 3.71 -1.27
C ASP A 462 6.63 4.34 -0.80
N GLN A 463 6.61 5.24 0.19
CA GLN A 463 7.82 5.88 0.73
C GLN A 463 8.80 4.91 1.40
N PRO A 464 8.37 3.93 2.22
CA PRO A 464 9.28 2.91 2.75
C PRO A 464 10.02 2.14 1.65
N GLY A 465 9.35 1.84 0.54
CA GLY A 465 9.95 1.17 -0.61
C GLY A 465 10.90 2.07 -1.39
N ALA A 466 10.55 3.35 -1.56
CA ALA A 466 11.44 4.33 -2.16
C ALA A 466 12.69 4.60 -1.31
N LEU A 467 12.59 4.53 0.03
CA LEU A 467 13.76 4.54 0.92
C LEU A 467 14.61 3.28 0.76
N ASN A 468 13.97 2.12 0.59
CA ASN A 468 14.66 0.86 0.38
C ASN A 468 15.53 0.91 -0.90
N GLU A 469 14.93 1.33 -2.01
CA GLU A 469 15.62 1.60 -3.27
C GLU A 469 16.74 2.62 -3.11
N SER A 470 16.46 3.73 -2.43
CA SER A 470 17.45 4.78 -2.25
C SER A 470 18.65 4.35 -1.42
N ILE A 471 18.43 3.60 -0.33
CA ILE A 471 19.53 3.07 0.51
C ILE A 471 20.35 2.03 -0.28
N ALA A 472 19.71 1.23 -1.13
CA ALA A 472 20.41 0.34 -2.05
C ALA A 472 21.27 1.11 -3.05
N ASP A 473 20.74 2.16 -3.70
CA ASP A 473 21.50 3.06 -4.58
C ASP A 473 22.68 3.73 -3.85
N VAL A 474 22.46 4.19 -2.61
CA VAL A 474 23.53 4.76 -1.76
C VAL A 474 24.63 3.73 -1.53
N LEU A 475 24.30 2.51 -1.11
CA LEU A 475 25.30 1.47 -0.88
C LEU A 475 26.02 1.08 -2.17
N GLY A 476 25.31 0.94 -3.29
CA GLY A 476 25.91 0.68 -4.60
C GLY A 476 26.90 1.75 -5.02
N SER A 477 26.51 3.02 -4.91
CA SER A 477 27.37 4.17 -5.22
C SER A 477 28.60 4.20 -4.30
N LEU A 478 28.44 3.94 -3.00
CA LEU A 478 29.56 3.87 -2.05
C LEU A 478 30.51 2.69 -2.36
N VAL A 479 30.00 1.54 -2.81
CA VAL A 479 30.86 0.40 -3.21
C VAL A 479 31.75 0.80 -4.37
N LYS A 480 31.18 1.46 -5.38
CA LYS A 480 31.92 1.96 -6.55
C LYS A 480 32.97 2.99 -6.15
N GLN A 481 32.57 4.00 -5.39
CA GLN A 481 33.48 5.05 -4.92
C GLN A 481 34.62 4.49 -4.08
N HIS A 482 34.32 3.58 -3.14
CA HIS A 482 35.32 2.92 -2.30
C HIS A 482 36.27 2.05 -3.12
N SER A 483 35.76 1.31 -4.11
CA SER A 483 36.59 0.48 -4.99
C SER A 483 37.50 1.30 -5.89
N LEU A 484 37.11 2.53 -6.26
CA LEU A 484 37.87 3.43 -7.11
C LEU A 484 38.71 4.44 -6.31
N GLY A 485 38.52 4.53 -5.00
CA GLY A 485 39.17 5.51 -4.13
C GLY A 485 38.75 6.95 -4.45
N GLN A 486 37.48 7.17 -4.79
CA GLN A 486 36.95 8.47 -5.21
C GLN A 486 36.35 9.25 -4.05
N ASP A 487 36.66 10.54 -3.98
CA ASP A 487 35.95 11.47 -3.12
C ASP A 487 34.56 11.83 -3.71
N ALA A 488 33.69 12.41 -2.88
CA ALA A 488 32.32 12.74 -3.25
C ALA A 488 32.20 13.70 -4.45
N ASP A 489 33.20 14.53 -4.72
CA ASP A 489 33.25 15.46 -5.86
C ASP A 489 33.83 14.85 -7.15
N GLU A 490 34.47 13.68 -7.06
CA GLU A 490 34.98 12.92 -8.19
C GLU A 490 34.01 11.84 -8.67
N ALA A 491 33.11 11.39 -7.79
CA ALA A 491 32.12 10.36 -8.07
C ALA A 491 31.11 10.79 -9.14
N ASP A 492 30.69 9.84 -9.98
CA ASP A 492 29.71 10.12 -11.05
C ASP A 492 28.26 10.26 -10.55
N TRP A 493 27.94 9.65 -9.40
CA TRP A 493 26.60 9.60 -8.82
C TRP A 493 25.54 8.99 -9.75
N LEU A 494 25.96 8.07 -10.61
CA LEU A 494 25.12 7.35 -11.56
C LEU A 494 24.93 5.90 -11.11
N ILE A 495 23.70 5.39 -11.25
CA ILE A 495 23.36 3.99 -10.97
C ILE A 495 23.11 3.25 -12.28
N GLY A 496 23.83 2.16 -12.52
CA GLY A 496 23.80 1.40 -13.76
C GLY A 496 24.55 2.08 -14.91
N ALA A 497 25.59 2.86 -14.63
CA ALA A 497 26.43 3.41 -15.69
C ALA A 497 27.10 2.27 -16.49
N GLY A 498 26.89 2.23 -17.81
CA GLY A 498 27.38 1.16 -18.68
C GLY A 498 26.45 -0.06 -18.81
N VAL A 499 25.30 -0.07 -18.14
CA VAL A 499 24.26 -1.10 -18.32
C VAL A 499 23.56 -0.94 -19.68
N PHE A 500 23.40 0.30 -20.16
CA PHE A 500 22.89 0.57 -21.49
C PHE A 500 23.97 0.39 -22.57
N THR A 501 23.57 -0.07 -23.76
CA THR A 501 24.43 -0.05 -24.94
C THR A 501 24.64 1.36 -25.47
N ASP A 502 25.56 1.52 -26.43
CA ASP A 502 25.81 2.78 -27.15
C ASP A 502 24.62 3.22 -28.04
N ARG A 503 23.59 2.39 -28.18
CA ARG A 503 22.38 2.68 -28.98
C ARG A 503 21.32 3.45 -28.20
N VAL A 504 21.37 3.41 -26.87
CA VAL A 504 20.39 4.04 -25.99
C VAL A 504 20.83 5.47 -25.69
N GLN A 505 19.91 6.43 -25.78
CA GLN A 505 20.15 7.81 -25.35
C GLN A 505 20.00 7.93 -23.82
N GLY A 506 20.95 7.34 -23.10
CA GLY A 506 21.00 7.34 -21.65
C GLY A 506 22.42 7.10 -21.13
N VAL A 507 22.74 7.70 -19.99
CA VAL A 507 24.06 7.55 -19.35
C VAL A 507 24.04 6.50 -18.24
N ALA A 508 22.86 6.22 -17.67
CA ALA A 508 22.66 5.31 -16.55
C ALA A 508 21.15 5.01 -16.37
N LEU A 509 20.79 4.08 -15.49
CA LEU A 509 19.40 3.84 -15.10
C LEU A 509 18.84 4.99 -14.24
N ARG A 510 19.67 5.55 -13.35
CA ARG A 510 19.28 6.64 -12.43
C ARG A 510 20.46 7.59 -12.18
N SER A 511 20.14 8.84 -11.84
CA SER A 511 21.12 9.83 -11.35
C SER A 511 20.78 10.24 -9.93
N MET A 512 21.69 10.01 -8.98
CA MET A 512 21.49 10.48 -7.60
C MET A 512 21.68 11.99 -7.48
N ALA A 513 22.57 12.57 -8.28
CA ALA A 513 22.86 14.01 -8.26
C ALA A 513 21.72 14.84 -8.90
N ALA A 514 21.17 14.35 -10.02
CA ALA A 514 20.11 15.00 -10.77
C ALA A 514 19.04 13.99 -11.22
N PRO A 515 18.18 13.50 -10.30
CA PRO A 515 17.08 12.60 -10.66
C PRO A 515 16.20 13.19 -11.77
N GLY A 516 15.81 12.36 -12.73
CA GLY A 516 15.04 12.78 -13.91
C GLY A 516 15.91 13.16 -15.12
N THR A 517 17.20 12.82 -15.11
CA THR A 517 18.16 13.18 -16.17
C THR A 517 19.01 12.02 -16.68
N ALA A 518 18.82 10.81 -16.16
CA ALA A 518 19.69 9.68 -16.48
C ALA A 518 19.53 9.19 -17.94
N PHE A 519 18.35 9.33 -18.51
CA PHE A 519 18.05 9.01 -19.91
C PHE A 519 16.88 9.84 -20.45
N ASP A 520 16.93 10.09 -21.76
CA ASP A 520 15.86 10.70 -22.57
C ASP A 520 15.96 10.06 -23.96
N ASP A 521 15.29 8.93 -24.11
CA ASP A 521 15.38 8.08 -25.28
C ASP A 521 14.02 7.94 -25.98
N PRO A 522 13.95 7.99 -27.32
CA PRO A 522 12.69 7.86 -28.06
C PRO A 522 11.90 6.58 -27.78
N VAL A 523 12.58 5.52 -27.32
CA VAL A 523 12.01 4.21 -27.03
C VAL A 523 11.75 4.06 -25.53
N LEU A 524 12.76 4.33 -24.69
CA LEU A 524 12.62 4.16 -23.23
C LEU A 524 11.76 5.26 -22.59
N GLY A 525 11.66 6.42 -23.24
CA GLY A 525 11.09 7.64 -22.69
C GLY A 525 12.12 8.44 -21.88
N GLU A 526 11.62 9.36 -21.07
CA GLU A 526 12.42 10.18 -20.15
C GLU A 526 12.49 9.52 -18.77
N ASP A 527 13.61 9.72 -18.07
CA ASP A 527 13.78 9.36 -16.67
C ASP A 527 12.67 10.03 -15.80
N PRO A 528 11.79 9.25 -15.15
CA PRO A 528 10.62 9.80 -14.46
C PRO A 528 10.91 10.29 -13.03
N GLN A 529 12.13 10.17 -12.51
CA GLN A 529 12.41 10.37 -11.09
C GLN A 529 12.29 11.84 -10.65
N PRO A 530 11.45 12.18 -9.64
CA PRO A 530 11.51 13.48 -9.00
C PRO A 530 12.74 13.62 -8.11
N GLY A 531 13.35 14.81 -8.13
CA GLY A 531 14.41 15.20 -7.19
C GLY A 531 13.94 16.06 -6.02
N HIS A 532 12.62 16.25 -5.82
CA HIS A 532 12.06 17.09 -4.76
C HIS A 532 10.62 16.69 -4.40
N MET A 533 10.23 16.77 -3.11
CA MET A 533 8.91 16.37 -2.60
C MET A 533 7.68 17.04 -3.24
N ARG A 534 7.80 18.31 -3.65
CA ARG A 534 6.79 19.01 -4.46
C ARG A 534 6.34 18.23 -5.72
N ASP A 535 7.23 17.43 -6.29
CA ASP A 535 7.03 16.67 -7.53
C ASP A 535 6.84 15.16 -7.22
N PHE A 536 6.61 14.80 -5.95
CA PHE A 536 6.38 13.42 -5.53
C PHE A 536 5.25 12.77 -6.35
N VAL A 537 5.53 11.58 -6.90
CA VAL A 537 4.60 10.88 -7.78
C VAL A 537 3.74 9.94 -6.96
N VAL A 538 2.44 10.23 -6.87
CA VAL A 538 1.45 9.33 -6.27
C VAL A 538 0.93 8.38 -7.36
N THR A 539 1.36 7.12 -7.31
CA THR A 539 0.99 6.08 -8.28
C THR A 539 0.69 4.75 -7.58
N ARG A 540 0.04 3.82 -8.28
CA ARG A 540 -0.08 2.40 -7.86
C ARG A 540 0.91 1.50 -8.61
N ASP A 541 1.41 1.97 -9.74
CA ASP A 541 2.44 1.30 -10.51
C ASP A 541 3.72 1.27 -9.69
N ASP A 542 4.62 0.35 -10.02
CA ASP A 542 5.93 0.29 -9.38
C ASP A 542 5.83 0.24 -7.84
N LEU A 543 4.82 -0.47 -7.32
CA LEU A 543 4.54 -0.62 -5.88
C LEU A 543 4.40 0.71 -5.13
N GLY A 544 3.81 1.73 -5.74
CA GLY A 544 3.75 3.07 -5.13
C GLY A 544 4.88 3.99 -5.59
N GLY A 545 5.51 3.67 -6.72
CA GLY A 545 6.63 4.43 -7.28
C GLY A 545 7.90 4.28 -6.47
N VAL A 546 8.29 3.05 -6.10
CA VAL A 546 9.50 2.81 -5.29
C VAL A 546 10.78 3.19 -6.05
N HIS A 547 10.91 2.83 -7.32
CA HIS A 547 12.04 3.23 -8.16
C HIS A 547 11.89 4.67 -8.66
N ILE A 548 10.65 5.19 -8.73
CA ILE A 548 10.39 6.57 -9.18
C ILE A 548 10.79 7.55 -8.07
N ASN A 549 10.18 7.43 -6.89
CA ASN A 549 10.32 8.41 -5.80
C ASN A 549 11.65 8.28 -5.02
N SER A 550 12.48 7.26 -5.28
CA SER A 550 13.81 7.10 -4.68
C SER A 550 14.79 8.21 -5.07
N GLY A 551 14.54 8.93 -6.16
CA GLY A 551 15.31 10.12 -6.56
C GLY A 551 15.37 11.21 -5.48
N ILE A 552 14.31 11.39 -4.69
CA ILE A 552 14.22 12.41 -3.63
C ILE A 552 15.24 12.14 -2.51
N PRO A 553 15.23 10.98 -1.83
CA PRO A 553 16.26 10.63 -0.84
C PRO A 553 17.66 10.40 -1.46
N ASN A 554 17.78 9.94 -2.72
CA ASN A 554 19.08 9.85 -3.41
C ASN A 554 19.75 11.21 -3.52
N ARG A 555 18.99 12.23 -3.93
CA ARG A 555 19.48 13.60 -4.02
C ARG A 555 19.83 14.18 -2.65
N ALA A 556 19.08 13.82 -1.61
CA ALA A 556 19.42 14.23 -0.25
C ALA A 556 20.80 13.67 0.16
N PHE A 557 21.06 12.38 -0.07
CA PHE A 557 22.37 11.79 0.22
C PHE A 557 23.51 12.44 -0.57
N HIS A 558 23.33 12.64 -1.89
CA HIS A 558 24.32 13.32 -2.72
C HIS A 558 24.65 14.73 -2.19
N LEU A 559 23.63 15.51 -1.80
CA LEU A 559 23.83 16.83 -1.22
C LEU A 559 24.57 16.78 0.12
N VAL A 560 24.29 15.80 0.98
CA VAL A 560 25.06 15.60 2.22
C VAL A 560 26.52 15.28 1.91
N ALA A 561 26.76 14.30 1.04
CA ALA A 561 28.10 13.85 0.70
C ALA A 561 28.96 14.96 0.09
N THR A 562 28.42 15.71 -0.87
CA THR A 562 29.13 16.83 -1.51
C THR A 562 29.30 18.03 -0.58
N THR A 563 28.34 18.29 0.33
CA THR A 563 28.46 19.37 1.32
C THR A 563 29.51 19.08 2.39
N ILE A 564 29.65 17.82 2.80
CA ILE A 564 30.69 17.40 3.75
C ILE A 564 32.05 17.33 3.04
N GLY A 565 32.10 16.71 1.85
CA GLY A 565 33.32 16.50 1.06
C GLY A 565 34.13 15.30 1.53
N GLY A 566 35.17 14.92 0.76
CA GLY A 566 35.98 13.74 1.01
C GLY A 566 35.26 12.42 0.68
N PRO A 567 35.73 11.29 1.21
CA PRO A 567 35.15 9.98 0.91
C PRO A 567 33.73 9.84 1.45
N ALA A 568 32.75 9.59 0.57
CA ALA A 568 31.34 9.57 0.98
C ALA A 568 30.98 8.40 1.92
N TRP A 569 31.79 7.34 1.98
CA TRP A 569 31.59 6.21 2.90
C TRP A 569 32.03 6.51 4.34
N GLU A 570 32.73 7.63 4.58
CA GLU A 570 33.05 8.11 5.92
C GLU A 570 31.82 8.82 6.54
N ALA A 571 31.88 10.10 6.86
CA ALA A 571 30.80 10.75 7.60
C ALA A 571 29.39 10.60 6.96
N PRO A 572 29.18 10.81 5.64
CA PRO A 572 27.85 10.67 5.03
C PRO A 572 27.32 9.23 5.11
N GLY A 573 28.11 8.25 4.68
CA GLY A 573 27.75 6.83 4.68
C GLY A 573 27.49 6.32 6.09
N GLN A 574 28.33 6.71 7.06
CA GLN A 574 28.17 6.34 8.46
C GLN A 574 26.86 6.85 9.07
N ILE A 575 26.45 8.08 8.73
CA ILE A 575 25.17 8.65 9.18
C ILE A 575 24.00 7.83 8.64
N TRP A 576 24.00 7.53 7.33
CA TRP A 576 22.95 6.73 6.70
C TRP A 576 22.90 5.31 7.27
N PHE A 577 24.06 4.69 7.50
CA PHE A 577 24.17 3.34 8.03
C PHE A 577 23.68 3.24 9.48
N ASP A 578 23.99 4.23 10.31
CA ASP A 578 23.48 4.33 11.68
C ASP A 578 21.97 4.57 11.71
N ALA A 579 21.45 5.41 10.81
CA ALA A 579 20.00 5.61 10.70
C ALA A 579 19.29 4.30 10.33
N LEU A 580 19.84 3.53 9.38
CA LEU A 580 19.32 2.22 8.97
C LEU A 580 19.37 1.18 10.10
N THR A 581 20.47 1.14 10.86
CA THR A 581 20.70 0.11 11.90
C THR A 581 20.22 0.50 13.30
N GLY A 582 19.88 1.77 13.52
CA GLY A 582 19.50 2.35 14.81
C GLY A 582 18.06 2.11 15.25
N GLY A 583 17.36 1.14 14.65
CA GLY A 583 15.97 0.82 14.98
C GLY A 583 14.93 1.62 14.18
N LEU A 584 15.24 1.96 12.94
CA LEU A 584 14.29 2.54 12.00
C LEU A 584 13.07 1.62 11.82
N ASP A 585 11.87 2.18 11.91
CA ASP A 585 10.63 1.44 11.71
C ASP A 585 10.54 0.93 10.26
N ARG A 586 10.03 -0.29 10.07
CA ARG A 586 9.87 -0.88 8.73
C ARG A 586 8.91 -0.10 7.82
N GLU A 587 8.02 0.70 8.41
CA GLU A 587 7.05 1.57 7.72
C GLU A 587 7.53 3.04 7.67
N ALA A 588 8.81 3.30 7.96
CA ALA A 588 9.36 4.66 7.96
C ALA A 588 9.09 5.39 6.64
N ASP A 589 8.52 6.58 6.75
CA ASP A 589 8.39 7.53 5.65
C ASP A 589 9.65 8.40 5.52
N PHE A 590 9.70 9.29 4.52
CA PHE A 590 10.87 10.13 4.28
C PHE A 590 11.17 11.07 5.46
N ALA A 591 10.13 11.54 6.16
CA ALA A 591 10.32 12.43 7.31
C ALA A 591 10.88 11.65 8.52
N ALA A 592 10.45 10.41 8.73
CA ALA A 592 10.98 9.52 9.76
C ALA A 592 12.46 9.20 9.48
N PHE A 593 12.81 8.88 8.24
CA PHE A 593 14.20 8.62 7.89
C PHE A 593 15.07 9.87 7.98
N ALA A 594 14.56 11.04 7.56
CA ALA A 594 15.26 12.31 7.73
C ALA A 594 15.62 12.57 9.21
N ARG A 595 14.64 12.41 10.12
CA ARG A 595 14.88 12.51 11.57
C ARG A 595 15.88 11.48 12.09
N ALA A 596 15.85 10.25 11.57
CA ALA A 596 16.80 9.22 11.96
C ALA A 596 18.24 9.57 11.52
N THR A 597 18.42 10.09 10.30
CA THR A 597 19.75 10.56 9.84
C THR A 597 20.24 11.79 10.61
N GLU A 598 19.35 12.70 10.97
CA GLU A 598 19.69 13.84 11.82
C GLU A 598 20.15 13.37 13.20
N ALA A 599 19.37 12.49 13.86
CA ALA A 599 19.73 11.92 15.15
C ALA A 599 21.07 11.15 15.11
N ALA A 600 21.33 10.40 14.03
CA ALA A 600 22.60 9.71 13.83
C ALA A 600 23.77 10.68 13.67
N ALA A 601 23.59 11.77 12.92
CA ALA A 601 24.62 12.82 12.77
C ALA A 601 24.88 13.53 14.11
N GLU A 602 23.83 13.88 14.85
CA GLU A 602 23.95 14.49 16.18
C GLU A 602 24.68 13.58 17.16
N ALA A 603 24.37 12.28 17.15
CA ALA A 603 25.02 11.31 18.04
C ALA A 603 26.51 11.15 17.75
N ARG A 604 26.92 11.22 16.47
CA ARG A 604 28.32 11.06 16.04
C ARG A 604 29.15 12.33 16.19
N PHE A 605 28.61 13.45 15.74
CA PHE A 605 29.38 14.68 15.52
C PHE A 605 28.94 15.83 16.42
N GLY A 606 27.73 15.77 16.98
CA GLY A 606 27.13 16.81 17.81
C GLY A 606 26.09 17.67 17.07
N ALA A 607 25.20 18.32 17.82
CA ALA A 607 24.06 19.06 17.26
C ALA A 607 24.42 20.31 16.42
N ASP A 608 25.57 20.92 16.72
CA ASP A 608 26.09 22.12 16.06
C ASP A 608 27.19 21.81 15.01
N ALA A 609 27.43 20.52 14.72
CA ALA A 609 28.46 20.08 13.79
C ALA A 609 28.09 20.37 12.32
N ARG A 610 29.12 20.48 11.47
CA ARG A 610 28.95 20.72 10.03
C ARG A 610 28.14 19.60 9.37
N GLU A 611 28.39 18.36 9.78
CA GLU A 611 27.75 17.14 9.30
C GLU A 611 26.25 17.15 9.60
N THR A 612 25.87 17.51 10.83
CA THR A 612 24.48 17.63 11.26
C THR A 612 23.75 18.72 10.48
N GLU A 613 24.37 19.90 10.28
CA GLU A 613 23.75 20.96 9.46
C GLU A 613 23.66 20.55 7.98
N ALA A 614 24.63 19.82 7.44
CA ALA A 614 24.58 19.30 6.08
C ALA A 614 23.37 18.37 5.89
N VAL A 615 23.11 17.45 6.84
CA VAL A 615 21.93 16.57 6.83
C VAL A 615 20.62 17.38 6.86
N ARG A 616 20.49 18.31 7.82
CA ARG A 616 19.30 19.18 7.92
C ARG A 616 19.07 20.00 6.66
N SER A 617 20.14 20.54 6.07
CA SER A 617 20.09 21.35 4.86
C SER A 617 19.68 20.53 3.64
N ALA A 618 20.24 19.33 3.48
CA ALA A 618 19.94 18.45 2.36
C ALA A 618 18.47 17.99 2.35
N TRP A 619 17.93 17.54 3.49
CA TRP A 619 16.51 17.16 3.58
C TRP A 619 15.57 18.34 3.31
N ARG A 620 15.90 19.54 3.82
CA ARG A 620 15.17 20.77 3.47
C ARG A 620 15.25 21.08 1.98
N ALA A 621 16.41 20.92 1.35
CA ALA A 621 16.63 21.23 -0.06
C ALA A 621 15.80 20.34 -1.01
N VAL A 622 15.53 19.09 -0.62
CA VAL A 622 14.62 18.18 -1.35
C VAL A 622 13.16 18.29 -0.90
N GLY A 623 12.85 19.18 0.05
CA GLY A 623 11.48 19.48 0.49
C GLY A 623 10.92 18.55 1.56
N VAL A 624 11.77 17.81 2.29
CA VAL A 624 11.38 17.03 3.46
C VAL A 624 11.63 17.88 4.71
N THR A 625 10.62 18.62 5.14
CA THR A 625 10.65 19.46 6.35
C THR A 625 9.90 18.75 7.47
N GLY A 626 10.50 18.65 8.67
CA GLY A 626 10.11 17.75 9.77
C GLY A 626 8.69 17.85 10.38
N ASP A 627 7.73 18.50 9.73
CA ASP A 627 6.31 18.43 10.09
C ASP A 627 5.72 17.11 9.56
N ALA A 628 5.48 16.17 10.48
CA ALA A 628 4.49 15.13 10.25
C ALA A 628 3.09 15.77 10.23
N GLU A 629 2.24 15.41 9.26
CA GLU A 629 0.79 15.60 9.39
C GLU A 629 0.28 14.76 10.58
N PRO A 630 -0.21 15.34 11.71
CA PRO A 630 -0.56 14.55 12.90
C PRO A 630 -2.05 14.17 12.94
N GLY A 631 -2.36 12.92 13.30
CA GLY A 631 -3.70 12.51 13.79
C GLY A 631 -3.85 12.70 15.32
N ALA A 632 -5.04 13.11 15.81
CA ALA A 632 -5.28 13.53 17.22
C ALA A 632 -6.38 12.73 18.00
N PRO A 633 -6.40 12.71 19.37
CA PRO A 633 -7.44 12.07 20.26
C PRO A 633 -8.21 13.02 21.25
N VAL A 634 -9.35 12.63 21.91
CA VAL A 634 -10.10 13.39 23.01
C VAL A 634 -11.00 12.51 23.98
N GLU A 635 -11.21 12.95 25.26
CA GLU A 635 -11.99 12.44 26.46
C GLU A 635 -13.47 12.97 26.69
N ASP A 636 -14.13 12.62 27.84
CA ASP A 636 -15.58 12.42 28.23
C ASP A 636 -16.60 13.59 28.25
N ALA A 637 -17.84 13.38 27.73
CA ALA A 637 -18.94 14.37 27.67
C ALA A 637 -20.38 13.76 27.67
N VAL A 638 -21.42 14.54 28.05
CA VAL A 638 -22.84 14.17 27.91
C VAL A 638 -23.38 14.62 26.56
N ARG A 639 -23.96 13.71 25.78
CA ARG A 639 -24.49 13.99 24.45
C ARG A 639 -25.99 13.74 24.42
N VAL A 640 -26.75 14.76 24.04
CA VAL A 640 -28.20 14.65 23.83
C VAL A 640 -28.48 15.03 22.38
N ALA A 641 -29.10 14.14 21.62
CA ALA A 641 -29.46 14.37 20.23
C ALA A 641 -30.91 13.99 19.96
N ARG A 642 -31.64 14.87 19.29
CA ARG A 642 -33.01 14.65 18.85
C ARG A 642 -33.07 14.62 17.33
N THR A 643 -33.50 13.52 16.73
CA THR A 643 -33.74 13.43 15.29
C THR A 643 -35.01 14.20 14.91
N GLY A 644 -35.11 14.68 13.67
CA GLY A 644 -36.33 15.34 13.19
C GLY A 644 -37.37 14.38 12.59
N GLY A 645 -37.19 13.06 12.74
CA GLY A 645 -37.96 12.04 12.01
C GLY A 645 -37.59 12.00 10.52
N MET A 646 -38.45 11.35 9.70
CA MET A 646 -38.16 10.97 8.30
C MET A 646 -37.77 12.12 7.36
N LEU A 647 -38.04 13.38 7.73
CA LEU A 647 -37.76 14.57 6.91
C LEU A 647 -37.24 15.79 7.70
N GLY A 648 -36.99 15.67 9.02
CA GLY A 648 -36.69 16.83 9.88
C GLY A 648 -35.20 16.95 10.27
N ARG A 649 -34.77 18.18 10.58
CA ARG A 649 -33.39 18.47 11.00
C ARG A 649 -33.11 17.92 12.40
N THR A 650 -32.06 17.12 12.52
CA THR A 650 -31.51 16.65 13.79
C THR A 650 -30.87 17.80 14.54
N ARG A 651 -31.15 17.91 15.85
CA ARG A 651 -30.51 18.84 16.78
C ARG A 651 -29.73 18.04 17.81
N ALA A 652 -28.52 18.46 18.13
CA ALA A 652 -27.67 17.77 19.10
C ALA A 652 -26.88 18.79 19.91
N ALA A 653 -26.73 18.50 21.20
CA ALA A 653 -25.92 19.24 22.14
C ALA A 653 -24.91 18.28 22.79
N THR A 654 -23.67 18.74 22.96
CA THR A 654 -22.65 18.05 23.76
C THR A 654 -22.33 18.95 24.93
N LEU A 655 -22.67 18.50 26.13
CA LEU A 655 -22.53 19.27 27.36
C LEU A 655 -21.49 18.60 28.24
N GLU A 656 -20.52 19.39 28.67
CA GLU A 656 -19.64 19.01 29.77
C GLU A 656 -20.46 18.91 31.05
N LEU A 657 -20.16 17.92 31.90
CA LEU A 657 -20.91 17.67 33.14
C LEU A 657 -20.97 18.88 34.09
N GLU A 658 -20.01 19.79 33.98
CA GLU A 658 -19.92 21.03 34.77
C GLU A 658 -20.91 22.11 34.32
N ILE A 659 -21.43 22.04 33.09
CA ILE A 659 -22.33 23.03 32.49
C ILE A 659 -23.81 22.76 32.85
N ILE A 660 -24.13 21.53 33.28
CA ILE A 660 -25.51 21.12 33.59
C ILE A 660 -25.94 21.65 34.98
N PRO A 661 -27.04 22.43 35.12
CA PRO A 661 -27.50 22.96 36.39
C PRO A 661 -27.79 21.88 37.44
N GLY A 662 -27.51 22.17 38.72
CA GLY A 662 -27.53 21.20 39.82
C GLY A 662 -28.79 20.33 39.90
N ASP A 663 -29.98 20.93 39.84
CA ASP A 663 -31.25 20.20 39.90
C ASP A 663 -31.48 19.27 38.69
N ASP A 664 -31.04 19.69 37.49
CA ASP A 664 -31.18 18.89 36.26
C ASP A 664 -30.09 17.80 36.19
N ARG A 665 -28.91 18.03 36.79
CA ARG A 665 -27.84 17.03 36.97
C ARG A 665 -28.25 15.93 37.96
N GLU A 666 -28.80 16.31 39.11
CA GLU A 666 -29.26 15.36 40.13
C GLU A 666 -30.43 14.50 39.62
N ARG A 667 -31.30 15.08 38.79
CA ARG A 667 -32.34 14.35 38.06
C ARG A 667 -31.79 13.41 36.99
N LEU A 668 -30.75 13.81 36.25
CA LEU A 668 -30.10 12.95 35.26
C LEU A 668 -29.44 11.74 35.93
N ASP A 669 -28.72 11.95 37.04
CA ASP A 669 -28.11 10.87 37.82
C ASP A 669 -29.18 9.95 38.44
N THR A 670 -30.29 10.51 38.94
CA THR A 670 -31.42 9.72 39.45
C THR A 670 -32.09 8.90 38.34
N LEU A 671 -32.25 9.45 37.13
CA LEU A 671 -32.81 8.76 35.97
C LEU A 671 -31.94 7.59 35.52
N VAL A 672 -30.62 7.78 35.48
CA VAL A 672 -29.66 6.72 35.16
C VAL A 672 -29.66 5.64 36.25
N ALA A 673 -29.62 6.03 37.52
CA ALA A 673 -29.59 5.09 38.65
C ALA A 673 -30.89 4.29 38.81
N SER A 674 -32.04 4.90 38.46
CA SER A 674 -33.34 4.23 38.52
C SER A 674 -33.55 3.16 37.45
N GLY A 675 -32.73 3.13 36.40
CA GLY A 675 -32.84 2.18 35.29
C GLY A 675 -33.97 2.47 34.29
N VAL A 676 -34.81 3.48 34.55
CA VAL A 676 -35.99 3.82 33.73
C VAL A 676 -35.62 4.08 32.27
N LEU A 677 -34.48 4.73 32.00
CA LEU A 677 -34.00 4.98 30.64
C LEU A 677 -33.56 3.71 29.93
N ALA A 678 -32.92 2.80 30.64
CA ALA A 678 -32.48 1.52 30.09
C ALA A 678 -33.66 0.59 29.73
N GLU A 679 -34.79 0.69 30.44
CA GLU A 679 -36.00 -0.09 30.12
C GLU A 679 -36.75 0.38 28.86
N LEU A 680 -36.55 1.65 28.49
CA LEU A 680 -37.15 2.28 27.32
C LEU A 680 -36.22 2.26 26.09
N ASP A 681 -34.96 1.88 26.28
CA ASP A 681 -33.94 1.81 25.24
C ASP A 681 -34.31 0.80 24.13
N GLY A 682 -34.00 1.17 22.89
CA GLY A 682 -34.30 0.37 21.70
C GLY A 682 -35.78 0.34 21.31
N ARG A 683 -36.68 1.02 22.04
CA ARG A 683 -38.09 1.15 21.65
C ARG A 683 -38.25 2.27 20.63
N VAL A 684 -38.28 1.87 19.36
CA VAL A 684 -38.48 2.74 18.20
C VAL A 684 -39.90 2.60 17.66
N LEU A 685 -40.51 3.74 17.33
CA LEU A 685 -41.78 3.81 16.60
C LEU A 685 -41.53 4.32 15.18
N PRO A 686 -42.21 3.77 14.16
CA PRO A 686 -42.13 4.28 12.80
C PRO A 686 -42.44 5.78 12.76
N ASP A 687 -41.60 6.54 12.07
CA ASP A 687 -41.74 7.97 11.76
C ASP A 687 -41.66 8.94 12.96
N ALA A 688 -41.38 8.44 14.17
CA ALA A 688 -41.26 9.26 15.37
C ALA A 688 -39.85 9.87 15.51
N PRO A 689 -39.72 11.14 15.97
CA PRO A 689 -38.46 11.71 16.42
C PRO A 689 -37.83 10.83 17.50
N LEU A 690 -36.52 10.61 17.41
CA LEU A 690 -35.78 9.79 18.36
C LEU A 690 -34.88 10.68 19.20
N TRP A 691 -34.84 10.41 20.50
CA TRP A 691 -33.86 10.98 21.41
C TRP A 691 -32.76 9.95 21.63
N ARG A 692 -31.51 10.36 21.41
CA ARG A 692 -30.33 9.64 21.87
C ARG A 692 -29.70 10.43 23.01
N VAL A 693 -29.53 9.78 24.15
CA VAL A 693 -28.87 10.37 25.32
C VAL A 693 -27.74 9.45 25.73
N THR A 694 -26.53 9.98 25.66
CA THR A 694 -25.29 9.28 26.00
C THR A 694 -24.61 10.03 27.14
N ILE A 695 -24.39 9.35 28.25
CA ILE A 695 -23.67 9.82 29.44
C ILE A 695 -22.54 8.81 29.68
N GLU A 696 -21.37 9.07 29.09
CA GLU A 696 -20.16 8.23 29.19
C GLU A 696 -20.48 6.72 29.08
N THR A 697 -19.95 5.89 29.98
CA THR A 697 -20.21 4.45 30.09
C THR A 697 -21.45 4.11 30.93
N ARG A 698 -22.14 5.11 31.46
CA ARG A 698 -23.21 4.94 32.45
C ARG A 698 -24.59 4.76 31.82
N CYS A 699 -24.81 5.37 30.65
CA CYS A 699 -26.09 5.33 29.94
C CYS A 699 -25.89 5.70 28.47
N ASP A 700 -26.27 4.84 27.53
CA ASP A 700 -26.44 5.20 26.11
C ASP A 700 -27.77 4.63 25.66
N VAL A 701 -28.77 5.51 25.53
CA VAL A 701 -30.15 5.09 25.24
C VAL A 701 -30.69 5.82 24.03
N THR A 702 -31.37 5.07 23.18
CA THR A 702 -32.13 5.58 22.04
C THR A 702 -33.60 5.24 22.22
N VAL A 703 -34.43 6.28 22.34
CA VAL A 703 -35.85 6.15 22.67
C VAL A 703 -36.69 7.03 21.76
N ALA A 704 -37.80 6.48 21.24
CA ALA A 704 -38.76 7.28 20.49
C ALA A 704 -39.42 8.32 21.41
N GLU A 705 -39.45 9.58 20.97
CA GLU A 705 -39.99 10.69 21.75
C GLU A 705 -41.37 10.46 22.37
N PRO A 706 -42.36 9.85 21.68
CA PRO A 706 -43.68 9.60 22.26
C PRO A 706 -43.69 8.58 23.41
N LEU A 707 -42.58 7.87 23.63
CA LEU A 707 -42.42 6.85 24.66
C LEU A 707 -41.69 7.38 25.90
N LEU A 708 -41.18 8.62 25.86
CA LEU A 708 -40.57 9.25 27.01
C LEU A 708 -41.66 9.79 27.96
N PRO A 709 -41.57 9.54 29.28
CA PRO A 709 -42.40 10.23 30.25
C PRO A 709 -42.22 11.76 30.13
N ASP A 710 -43.29 12.52 30.30
CA ASP A 710 -43.30 13.97 30.06
C ASP A 710 -42.21 14.73 30.83
N GLU A 711 -41.90 14.29 32.06
CA GLU A 711 -40.84 14.87 32.90
C GLU A 711 -39.43 14.63 32.34
N VAL A 712 -39.18 13.46 31.73
CA VAL A 712 -37.89 13.08 31.11
C VAL A 712 -37.71 13.81 29.78
N LEU A 713 -38.77 13.87 28.98
CA LEU A 713 -38.77 14.62 27.73
C LEU A 713 -38.54 16.12 27.96
N ALA A 714 -39.14 16.68 29.02
CA ALA A 714 -38.93 18.07 29.42
C ALA A 714 -37.48 18.34 29.87
N LEU A 715 -36.84 17.39 30.58
CA LEU A 715 -35.41 17.47 30.93
C LEU A 715 -34.52 17.45 29.69
N PHE A 716 -34.71 16.49 28.77
CA PHE A 716 -33.88 16.37 27.57
C PHE A 716 -34.01 17.57 26.64
N ARG A 717 -35.20 18.17 26.53
CA ARG A 717 -35.39 19.43 25.81
C ARG A 717 -34.63 20.59 26.46
N ARG A 718 -34.67 20.72 27.79
CA ARG A 718 -33.89 21.75 28.50
C ARG A 718 -32.39 21.55 28.31
N LEU A 719 -31.89 20.30 28.35
CA LEU A 719 -30.48 20.00 28.05
C LEU A 719 -30.11 20.38 26.61
N LEU A 720 -30.97 20.06 25.64
CA LEU A 720 -30.76 20.43 24.25
C LEU A 720 -30.73 21.97 24.04
N GLU A 721 -31.41 22.72 24.90
CA GLU A 721 -31.48 24.20 24.86
C GLU A 721 -30.37 24.90 25.66
N LEU A 722 -29.62 24.20 26.52
CA LEU A 722 -28.52 24.80 27.30
C LEU A 722 -27.30 25.16 26.42
N ASP A 723 -27.13 24.50 25.29
CA ASP A 723 -26.10 24.80 24.28
C ASP A 723 -26.45 26.06 23.44
N GLU A 724 -27.68 26.59 23.57
CA GLU A 724 -28.15 27.79 22.86
C GLU A 724 -28.08 29.08 23.71
N ARG A 725 -27.59 29.04 24.96
CA ARG A 725 -27.52 30.23 25.87
C ARG A 725 -26.14 30.83 26.05
#